data_AF-A0A7V4KBL1-F1
#
_entry.id   AF-A0A7V4KBL1-F1
#
_cell.length_a   1.000
_cell.length_b   1.000
_cell.length_c   1.000
_cell.angle_alpha   90.00
_cell.angle_beta   90.00
_cell.angle_gamma   90.00
#
_symmetry.space_group_name_H-M   'P 1'
#
loop_
_entity.id
_entity.type
_entity.pdbx_description
1 polymer ?
#
loop_
_entity_poly.entity_id
_entity_poly.type
_entity_poly.pdbx_seq_one_letter_code
_entity_poly.pdbx_strand_id
1 'polypeptide(L)'
;MYHVFDVSKNLKDISKKIGIQAEGLIKKIIYDRKRESVSFVIQDFKGDAQSLKSVLENFIGVHIDLVLENETNGQIESLETLHEKVMQQLNGSGKYVEKIEINGEHLKIYALGEFGKAHVISRLRKIRHSLPFKEYTIDVVEQTYETSSKDLIVNGSQNSVYSPQAKTSEQFNGNDENRTVHPSGPTELTNFNPSVLKTLYSPSEPPQVKKRAKLYGKIFKIDKVSDEIVNVYITDKKDSILGKVFNSKVKELEDHLVEGGWYIFNGSMNYDKNGNLFFKIDSATEIPSLDRMDNAVEKRIELHAHTKMSDLDSVLDVAEYVQTAKKWGWEAIAITDHGNVQSIPEFYELAKSEGLKPIFGCELYIANDPKKIMINEIEGSIENATYVVLDLETTGLNPRLDEIMEIGAVKIVEGRIADEFHTLVKPTTLKEKSLQITGITEEMLKDAPEIGEVIGKLWDFLKDAVLVAHNADFDISFLKHTFARFGREFNPPYIDTLRLSQALLRNQMKAFSLDKLVEHFKLGKFQHHRALDDARVTARVFLELVELLKKKSITTFDRINKLVEHINPLSKHPQHLTVLVQNKTGLKNLYKLISKSHTETFFAVPQVLRSDLEKYREGLLLGTGCANSEVFEIALEGDKDALNEILKFYDYVEIMPLDTITSEEFTKEEAKKAYKLLYEVAKELNIPVVMVSNAHFLDPEDIKARKVLLAPQSNIEDADANYYLRTTDEMLQAAIEIFEDEKIAKEVVIENPRKVAGLIEEIKPLEKQLHPPKIEGAEEKLKEMTYKRAYELYGNPLPEIVEKRIEKELNSIIGHGYAVLYMIAHLIVKKAGEDGYVVGSRGSVGSSLVAHLVGITEVNPLPAHYRCPDCKYFELHEEVGSGYDLPDKRCPKCGAKLE
;
A
#
# COMPACT_ATOMS: atom_id res chain seq x y z
N MET A 1 15.90 16.04 -4.75
CA MET A 1 16.01 17.47 -4.39
C MET A 1 17.48 17.79 -4.52
N TYR A 2 17.85 18.71 -5.41
CA TYR A 2 19.25 19.06 -5.66
C TYR A 2 19.65 20.22 -4.76
N HIS A 3 20.76 20.10 -4.03
CA HIS A 3 21.36 21.19 -3.27
C HIS A 3 22.66 21.61 -3.95
N VAL A 4 22.74 22.86 -4.41
CA VAL A 4 23.91 23.40 -5.12
C VAL A 4 24.64 24.38 -4.20
N PHE A 5 25.94 24.18 -4.06
CA PHE A 5 26.82 25.02 -3.26
C PHE A 5 27.88 25.65 -4.17
N ASP A 6 28.00 26.97 -4.15
CA ASP A 6 29.10 27.69 -4.80
C ASP A 6 30.29 27.73 -3.84
N VAL A 7 31.42 27.12 -4.22
CA VAL A 7 32.52 26.83 -3.28
C VAL A 7 33.81 27.57 -3.62
N SER A 8 34.05 27.87 -4.90
CA SER A 8 35.23 28.60 -5.42
C SER A 8 36.54 28.32 -4.65
N LYS A 9 36.92 27.04 -4.55
CA LYS A 9 38.13 26.59 -3.82
C LYS A 9 39.13 25.93 -4.76
N ASN A 10 40.42 26.14 -4.48
CA ASN A 10 41.47 25.47 -5.21
C ASN A 10 41.54 23.98 -4.80
N LEU A 11 41.48 23.08 -5.78
CA LEU A 11 41.53 21.64 -5.56
C LEU A 11 42.86 21.20 -4.95
N LYS A 12 43.95 21.94 -5.18
CA LYS A 12 45.29 21.65 -4.65
C LYS A 12 45.34 21.55 -3.12
N ASP A 13 44.48 22.31 -2.43
CA ASP A 13 44.39 22.31 -0.97
C ASP A 13 43.71 21.03 -0.42
N ILE A 14 42.83 20.44 -1.23
CA ILE A 14 42.09 19.21 -0.90
C ILE A 14 42.92 18.00 -1.32
N SER A 15 43.44 18.00 -2.55
CA SER A 15 44.21 16.89 -3.14
C SER A 15 45.44 16.53 -2.30
N LYS A 16 46.13 17.53 -1.74
CA LYS A 16 47.25 17.33 -0.80
C LYS A 16 46.85 16.60 0.49
N LYS A 17 45.63 16.82 1.01
CA LYS A 17 45.14 16.17 2.24
C LYS A 17 44.69 14.73 2.01
N ILE A 18 44.21 14.43 0.81
CA ILE A 18 43.72 13.10 0.43
C ILE A 18 44.76 12.26 -0.34
N GLY A 19 46.02 12.72 -0.41
CA GLY A 19 47.14 11.95 -0.95
C GLY A 19 47.19 11.84 -2.49
N ILE A 20 46.53 12.75 -3.22
CA ILE A 20 46.50 12.75 -4.70
C ILE A 20 47.14 14.03 -5.26
N GLN A 21 47.84 13.92 -6.38
CA GLN A 21 48.27 15.08 -7.17
C GLN A 21 47.17 15.48 -8.17
N ALA A 22 46.35 16.45 -7.77
CA ALA A 22 45.37 17.08 -8.65
C ALA A 22 45.26 18.60 -8.40
N GLU A 23 45.13 19.37 -9.47
CA GLU A 23 44.97 20.83 -9.47
C GLU A 23 43.73 21.22 -10.28
N GLY A 24 43.16 22.39 -10.00
CA GLY A 24 41.93 22.89 -10.62
C GLY A 24 41.14 23.78 -9.66
N LEU A 25 40.12 24.47 -10.14
CA LEU A 25 39.25 25.32 -9.32
C LEU A 25 37.87 24.67 -9.18
N ILE A 26 37.49 24.25 -7.98
CA ILE A 26 36.14 23.75 -7.70
C ILE A 26 35.18 24.95 -7.68
N LYS A 27 34.36 25.07 -8.71
CA LYS A 27 33.35 26.13 -8.84
C LYS A 27 32.14 25.81 -7.98
N LYS A 28 31.62 24.59 -8.14
CA LYS A 28 30.34 24.16 -7.57
C LYS A 28 30.41 22.73 -7.04
N ILE A 29 29.59 22.47 -6.04
CA ILE A 29 29.29 21.14 -5.55
C ILE A 29 27.77 20.96 -5.60
N ILE A 30 27.31 19.88 -6.21
CA ILE A 30 25.89 19.57 -6.37
C ILE A 30 25.61 18.26 -5.64
N TYR A 31 24.74 18.29 -4.64
CA TYR A 31 24.28 17.08 -3.96
C TYR A 31 22.90 16.68 -4.47
N ASP A 32 22.79 15.47 -5.03
CA ASP A 32 21.52 14.85 -5.39
C ASP A 32 21.08 13.86 -4.30
N ARG A 33 20.11 14.30 -3.49
CA ARG A 33 19.54 13.49 -2.42
C ARG A 33 18.82 12.22 -2.91
N LYS A 34 18.32 12.19 -4.15
CA LYS A 34 17.61 11.00 -4.67
C LYS A 34 18.56 9.92 -5.18
N ARG A 35 19.74 10.30 -5.67
CA ARG A 35 20.74 9.38 -6.21
C ARG A 35 21.87 9.05 -5.24
N GLU A 36 21.86 9.68 -4.05
CA GLU A 36 22.97 9.63 -3.11
C GLU A 36 24.31 9.92 -3.81
N SER A 37 24.35 11.02 -4.58
CA SER A 37 25.53 11.40 -5.32
C SER A 37 25.92 12.87 -5.13
N VAL A 38 27.22 13.14 -5.24
CA VAL A 38 27.79 14.48 -5.16
C VAL A 38 28.61 14.76 -6.42
N SER A 39 28.26 15.79 -7.16
CA SER A 39 29.00 16.23 -8.35
C SER A 39 29.90 17.42 -8.02
N PHE A 40 31.19 17.33 -8.34
CA PHE A 40 32.13 18.43 -8.26
C PHE A 40 32.33 19.03 -9.66
N VAL A 41 32.08 20.33 -9.81
CA VAL A 41 32.37 21.07 -11.04
C VAL A 41 33.73 21.73 -10.89
N ILE A 42 34.71 21.29 -11.68
CA ILE A 42 36.12 21.66 -11.55
C ILE A 42 36.60 22.29 -12.86
N GLN A 43 36.99 23.55 -12.77
CA GLN A 43 37.57 24.29 -13.89
C GLN A 43 39.09 24.06 -13.97
N ASP A 44 39.64 23.97 -15.17
CA ASP A 44 41.07 23.84 -15.47
C ASP A 44 41.73 22.65 -14.74
N PHE A 45 41.05 21.50 -14.73
CA PHE A 45 41.50 20.33 -14.00
C PHE A 45 42.78 19.72 -14.59
N LYS A 46 43.76 19.46 -13.73
CA LYS A 46 45.02 18.78 -14.05
C LYS A 46 45.27 17.67 -13.03
N GLY A 47 45.28 16.42 -13.46
CA GLY A 47 45.50 15.25 -12.62
C GLY A 47 44.78 14.02 -13.17
N ASP A 48 44.77 12.93 -12.40
CA ASP A 48 43.98 11.74 -12.72
C ASP A 48 42.57 11.85 -12.11
N ALA A 49 41.57 12.04 -12.98
CA ALA A 49 40.17 12.16 -12.60
C ALA A 49 39.61 10.87 -11.98
N GLN A 50 40.06 9.70 -12.46
CA GLN A 50 39.58 8.41 -11.96
C GLN A 50 40.06 8.18 -10.52
N SER A 51 41.34 8.46 -10.27
CA SER A 51 41.92 8.39 -8.92
C SER A 51 41.26 9.38 -7.97
N LEU A 52 41.03 10.63 -8.41
CA LEU A 52 40.34 11.63 -7.58
C LEU A 52 38.90 11.22 -7.25
N LYS A 53 38.15 10.73 -8.24
CA LYS A 53 36.79 10.21 -8.05
C LYS A 53 36.78 9.09 -7.00
N SER A 54 37.63 8.07 -7.17
CA SER A 54 37.66 6.92 -6.26
C SER A 54 38.01 7.31 -4.82
N VAL A 55 38.96 8.23 -4.61
CA VAL A 55 39.32 8.67 -3.26
C VAL A 55 38.22 9.54 -2.64
N LEU A 56 37.55 10.40 -3.41
CA LEU A 56 36.42 11.17 -2.90
C LEU A 56 35.21 10.28 -2.59
N GLU A 57 34.94 9.24 -3.40
CA GLU A 57 33.90 8.23 -3.13
C GLU A 57 34.17 7.50 -1.81
N ASN A 58 35.41 7.04 -1.61
CA ASN A 58 35.81 6.39 -0.37
C ASN A 58 35.76 7.32 0.84
N PHE A 59 36.10 8.60 0.67
CA PHE A 59 36.12 9.57 1.77
C PHE A 59 34.72 10.06 2.16
N ILE A 60 33.84 10.30 1.19
CA ILE A 60 32.50 10.88 1.40
C ILE A 60 31.46 9.76 1.60
N GLY A 61 31.71 8.55 1.10
CA GLY A 61 30.82 7.40 1.25
C GLY A 61 29.58 7.42 0.34
N VAL A 62 29.62 8.21 -0.73
CA VAL A 62 28.54 8.38 -1.71
C VAL A 62 29.12 8.43 -3.12
N HIS A 63 28.31 8.22 -4.15
CA HIS A 63 28.79 8.23 -5.53
C HIS A 63 29.28 9.64 -5.93
N ILE A 64 30.44 9.75 -6.56
CA ILE A 64 31.02 11.05 -6.94
C ILE A 64 31.06 11.21 -8.45
N ASP A 65 30.58 12.36 -8.94
CA ASP A 65 30.75 12.78 -10.33
C ASP A 65 31.71 13.95 -10.43
N LEU A 66 32.60 13.92 -11.42
CA LEU A 66 33.51 15.03 -11.71
C LEU A 66 33.11 15.65 -13.05
N VAL A 67 32.72 16.93 -13.03
CA VAL A 67 32.41 17.71 -14.22
C VAL A 67 33.59 18.63 -14.48
N LEU A 68 34.38 18.34 -15.51
CA LEU A 68 35.61 19.07 -15.81
C LEU A 68 35.37 20.13 -16.88
N GLU A 69 35.53 21.39 -16.52
CA GLU A 69 35.39 22.53 -17.42
C GLU A 69 36.78 22.96 -17.92
N ASN A 70 37.17 22.53 -19.13
CA ASN A 70 38.37 23.02 -19.80
C ASN A 70 37.98 23.97 -20.94
N GLU A 71 38.57 25.16 -20.99
CA GLU A 71 38.38 26.12 -22.08
C GLU A 71 38.94 25.58 -23.40
N THR A 72 38.08 25.03 -24.25
CA THR A 72 38.23 25.14 -25.71
C THR A 72 36.87 25.03 -26.39
N ASN A 73 36.54 26.06 -27.17
CA ASN A 73 35.42 26.12 -28.11
C ASN A 73 35.40 24.95 -29.09
N GLY A 74 34.20 24.46 -29.39
CA GLY A 74 33.86 23.87 -30.69
C GLY A 74 34.11 22.37 -30.85
N GLN A 75 33.27 21.54 -30.23
CA GLN A 75 32.94 20.24 -30.78
C GLN A 75 31.42 20.10 -30.88
N ILE A 76 30.96 19.75 -32.07
CA ILE A 76 29.58 19.41 -32.38
C ILE A 76 29.20 18.23 -31.47
N GLU A 77 28.34 18.48 -30.47
CA GLU A 77 27.70 17.42 -29.67
C GLU A 77 27.01 16.46 -30.67
N SER A 78 27.21 15.15 -30.53
CA SER A 78 26.58 14.17 -31.42
C SER A 78 25.06 14.28 -31.33
N LEU A 79 24.35 13.94 -32.42
CA LEU A 79 22.88 13.97 -32.45
C LEU A 79 22.25 13.15 -31.31
N GLU A 80 22.88 12.03 -30.94
CA GLU A 80 22.47 11.15 -29.84
C GLU A 80 22.64 11.81 -28.46
N THR A 81 23.75 12.53 -28.23
CA THR A 81 23.95 13.24 -26.95
C THR A 81 23.02 14.45 -26.80
N LEU A 82 22.70 15.13 -27.91
CA LEU A 82 21.73 16.22 -27.91
C LEU A 82 20.31 15.72 -27.64
N HIS A 83 19.96 14.56 -28.20
CA HIS A 83 18.68 13.89 -27.97
C HIS A 83 18.47 13.54 -26.49
N GLU A 84 19.44 12.89 -25.86
CA GLU A 84 19.39 12.56 -24.43
C GLU A 84 19.28 13.80 -23.54
N LYS A 85 20.02 14.87 -23.87
CA LYS A 85 20.00 16.15 -23.14
C LYS A 85 18.63 16.83 -23.21
N VAL A 86 17.96 16.80 -24.37
CA VAL A 86 16.59 17.30 -24.50
C VAL A 86 15.62 16.45 -23.67
N MET A 87 15.70 15.12 -23.77
CA MET A 87 14.83 14.20 -23.02
C MET A 87 15.00 14.33 -21.51
N GLN A 88 16.24 14.51 -21.03
CA GLN A 88 16.55 14.71 -19.61
C GLN A 88 15.97 16.02 -19.07
N GLN A 89 16.01 17.11 -19.86
CA GLN A 89 15.49 18.42 -19.43
C GLN A 89 13.95 18.52 -19.47
N LEU A 90 13.31 17.69 -20.29
CA LEU A 90 11.84 17.59 -20.36
C LEU A 90 11.21 17.01 -19.07
N ASN A 91 11.99 16.38 -18.18
CA ASN A 91 11.66 16.06 -16.78
C ASN A 91 10.17 15.79 -16.47
N GLY A 92 9.70 14.57 -16.76
CA GLY A 92 8.31 14.16 -16.58
C GLY A 92 7.39 14.46 -17.77
N SER A 93 7.70 15.49 -18.57
CA SER A 93 7.01 15.76 -19.84
C SER A 93 7.52 14.88 -21.00
N GLY A 94 8.69 14.25 -20.85
CA GLY A 94 9.28 13.39 -21.89
C GLY A 94 8.42 12.18 -22.26
N LYS A 95 7.57 11.69 -21.34
CA LYS A 95 6.62 10.59 -21.59
C LYS A 95 5.52 10.95 -22.61
N TYR A 96 5.35 12.24 -22.90
CA TYR A 96 4.41 12.72 -23.92
C TYR A 96 5.08 12.99 -25.27
N VAL A 97 6.37 12.66 -25.41
CA VAL A 97 7.13 12.81 -26.64
C VAL A 97 7.30 11.45 -27.30
N GLU A 98 6.77 11.31 -28.51
CA GLU A 98 6.93 10.10 -29.32
C GLU A 98 8.28 10.07 -30.02
N LYS A 99 8.70 11.21 -30.57
CA LYS A 99 9.95 11.35 -31.32
C LYS A 99 10.49 12.78 -31.25
N ILE A 100 11.80 12.91 -31.35
CA ILE A 100 12.49 14.19 -31.54
C ILE A 100 13.33 14.12 -32.82
N GLU A 101 13.27 15.19 -33.61
CA GLU A 101 14.14 15.41 -34.78
C GLU A 101 14.95 16.69 -34.57
N ILE A 102 16.25 16.62 -34.82
CA ILE A 102 17.17 17.74 -34.67
C ILE A 102 17.82 18.00 -36.03
N ASN A 103 17.56 19.18 -36.58
CA ASN A 103 18.07 19.60 -37.88
C ASN A 103 18.92 20.87 -37.69
N GLY A 104 20.20 20.68 -37.38
CA GLY A 104 21.12 21.80 -37.09
C GLY A 104 20.68 22.58 -35.84
N GLU A 105 20.28 23.85 -36.04
CA GLU A 105 19.82 24.72 -34.95
C GLU A 105 18.30 24.63 -34.67
N HIS A 106 17.58 23.70 -35.33
CA HIS A 106 16.13 23.52 -35.20
C HIS A 106 15.75 22.23 -34.46
N LEU A 107 14.89 22.34 -33.45
CA LEU A 107 14.36 21.21 -32.67
C LEU A 107 12.89 20.93 -33.03
N LYS A 108 12.59 19.76 -33.55
CA LYS A 108 11.22 19.33 -33.83
C LYS A 108 10.81 18.19 -32.88
N ILE A 109 9.67 18.34 -32.20
CA ILE A 109 9.17 17.37 -31.23
C ILE A 109 7.79 16.88 -31.66
N TYR A 110 7.59 15.57 -31.64
CA TYR A 110 6.32 14.91 -31.92
C TYR A 110 5.68 14.53 -30.58
N ALA A 111 4.56 15.15 -30.25
CA ALA A 111 3.86 14.97 -28.99
C ALA A 111 2.64 14.06 -29.13
N LEU A 112 2.41 13.22 -28.12
CA LEU A 112 1.26 12.31 -28.03
C LEU A 112 0.00 13.09 -27.67
N GLY A 113 -0.87 13.33 -28.66
CA GLY A 113 -2.12 14.07 -28.50
C GLY A 113 -1.97 15.55 -28.13
N GLU A 114 -3.08 16.28 -28.15
CA GLU A 114 -3.11 17.72 -27.83
C GLU A 114 -2.76 18.00 -26.35
N PHE A 115 -3.10 17.09 -25.44
CA PHE A 115 -2.71 17.19 -24.02
C PHE A 115 -1.19 17.10 -23.83
N GLY A 116 -0.54 16.12 -24.49
CA GLY A 116 0.90 15.96 -24.46
C GLY A 116 1.63 17.19 -25.01
N LYS A 117 1.15 17.73 -26.13
CA LYS A 117 1.67 18.97 -26.73
C LYS A 117 1.62 20.16 -25.77
N ALA A 118 0.49 20.39 -25.09
CA ALA A 118 0.39 21.48 -24.11
C ALA A 118 1.42 21.35 -22.97
N HIS A 119 1.64 20.12 -22.49
CA HIS A 119 2.59 19.83 -21.41
C HIS A 119 4.04 20.01 -21.85
N VAL A 120 4.38 19.56 -23.06
CA VAL A 120 5.70 19.71 -23.65
C VAL A 120 6.01 21.18 -23.98
N ILE A 121 5.05 21.95 -24.51
CA ILE A 121 5.20 23.40 -24.75
C ILE A 121 5.50 24.15 -23.45
N SER A 122 4.72 23.89 -22.40
CA SER A 122 4.88 24.54 -21.10
C SER A 122 6.26 24.31 -20.51
N ARG A 123 6.79 23.08 -20.67
CA ARG A 123 8.13 22.73 -20.21
C ARG A 123 9.23 23.35 -21.07
N LEU A 124 9.14 23.25 -22.41
CA LEU A 124 10.13 23.81 -23.34
C LEU A 124 10.30 25.32 -23.18
N ARG A 125 9.21 26.06 -22.93
CA ARG A 125 9.30 27.50 -22.65
C ARG A 125 10.20 27.81 -21.43
N LYS A 126 10.19 26.95 -20.42
CA LYS A 126 10.99 27.13 -19.19
C LYS A 126 12.47 26.74 -19.38
N ILE A 127 12.75 25.78 -20.26
CA ILE A 127 14.11 25.27 -20.52
C ILE A 127 14.73 25.83 -21.80
N ARG A 128 14.07 26.79 -22.46
CA ARG A 128 14.52 27.36 -23.74
C ARG A 128 15.96 27.88 -23.70
N HIS A 129 16.37 28.48 -22.57
CA HIS A 129 17.71 29.03 -22.39
C HIS A 129 18.79 27.99 -22.15
N SER A 130 18.42 26.75 -21.80
CA SER A 130 19.34 25.65 -21.48
C SER A 130 19.48 24.64 -22.64
N LEU A 131 18.87 24.93 -23.79
CA LEU A 131 18.96 24.13 -25.01
C LEU A 131 19.68 24.92 -26.12
N PRO A 132 20.52 24.27 -26.95
CA PRO A 132 21.34 24.94 -27.96
C PRO A 132 20.60 25.27 -29.29
N PHE A 133 19.26 25.30 -29.29
CA PHE A 133 18.45 25.48 -30.51
C PHE A 133 17.89 26.90 -30.63
N LYS A 134 17.89 27.47 -31.85
CA LYS A 134 17.33 28.80 -32.12
C LYS A 134 15.81 28.76 -32.32
N GLU A 135 15.32 27.70 -32.95
CA GLU A 135 13.91 27.49 -33.27
C GLU A 135 13.43 26.11 -32.83
N TYR A 136 12.14 26.00 -32.49
CA TYR A 136 11.51 24.72 -32.20
C TYR A 136 10.07 24.64 -32.72
N THR A 137 9.67 23.45 -33.16
CA THR A 137 8.31 23.13 -33.63
C THR A 137 7.77 21.89 -32.94
N ILE A 138 6.47 21.84 -32.66
CA ILE A 138 5.83 20.70 -32.00
C ILE A 138 4.60 20.28 -32.79
N ASP A 139 4.65 19.05 -33.30
CA ASP A 139 3.56 18.41 -34.03
C ASP A 139 2.83 17.42 -33.11
N VAL A 140 1.54 17.19 -33.36
CA VAL A 140 0.76 16.15 -32.67
C VAL A 140 0.73 14.91 -33.54
N VAL A 141 0.96 13.77 -32.93
CA VAL A 141 0.68 12.47 -33.54
C VAL A 141 -0.59 11.93 -32.91
N GLU A 142 -1.59 11.63 -33.75
CA GLU A 142 -2.78 10.90 -33.35
C GLU A 142 -2.45 9.41 -33.29
N GLN A 143 -2.63 8.78 -32.13
CA GLN A 143 -2.61 7.32 -32.05
C GLN A 143 -3.85 6.76 -32.76
N THR A 144 -3.68 6.29 -33.99
CA THR A 144 -4.63 5.35 -34.58
C THR A 144 -4.49 4.03 -33.83
N TYR A 145 -5.41 3.74 -32.92
CA TYR A 145 -5.64 2.38 -32.45
C TYR A 145 -6.14 1.56 -33.65
N GLU A 146 -5.23 0.83 -34.31
CA GLU A 146 -5.65 -0.33 -35.10
C GLU A 146 -6.12 -1.41 -34.13
N THR A 147 -7.39 -1.34 -33.74
CA THR A 147 -8.11 -2.53 -33.31
C THR A 147 -8.11 -3.51 -34.48
N SER A 148 -7.41 -4.63 -34.34
CA SER A 148 -7.51 -5.77 -35.25
C SER A 148 -8.90 -6.38 -35.14
N SER A 149 -9.88 -5.75 -35.77
CA SER A 149 -11.28 -6.18 -35.88
C SER A 149 -11.45 -7.24 -36.99
N LYS A 150 -10.56 -8.24 -37.02
CA LYS A 150 -10.62 -9.38 -37.92
C LYS A 150 -10.19 -10.62 -37.16
N ASP A 151 -11.14 -11.15 -36.38
CA ASP A 151 -11.32 -12.59 -36.10
C ASP A 151 -12.55 -12.90 -35.21
N LEU A 152 -13.52 -11.98 -35.12
CA LEU A 152 -14.78 -12.21 -34.39
C LEU A 152 -16.01 -11.89 -35.23
N ILE A 153 -16.03 -12.30 -36.49
CA ILE A 153 -17.28 -12.52 -37.24
C ILE A 153 -17.04 -13.72 -38.16
N VAL A 154 -17.37 -14.92 -37.70
CA VAL A 154 -18.07 -16.01 -38.42
C VAL A 154 -18.07 -17.22 -37.48
N ASN A 155 -19.20 -17.43 -36.77
CA ASN A 155 -19.89 -18.72 -36.66
C ASN A 155 -21.17 -18.49 -35.86
N GLY A 156 -22.21 -18.08 -36.58
CA GLY A 156 -23.57 -18.23 -36.10
C GLY A 156 -24.01 -19.68 -36.34
N SER A 157 -24.45 -20.34 -35.28
CA SER A 157 -25.38 -21.47 -35.40
C SER A 157 -26.42 -21.40 -34.29
N GLN A 158 -27.66 -21.37 -34.78
CA GLN A 158 -28.93 -21.48 -34.09
C GLN A 158 -28.98 -22.62 -33.07
N ASN A 159 -29.65 -22.35 -31.95
CA ASN A 159 -30.61 -23.18 -31.20
C ASN A 159 -30.85 -22.47 -29.85
N SER A 160 -32.01 -22.41 -29.21
CA SER A 160 -33.41 -22.63 -29.54
C SER A 160 -34.12 -22.31 -28.22
N VAL A 161 -35.11 -21.42 -28.26
CA VAL A 161 -35.90 -20.97 -27.10
C VAL A 161 -36.68 -22.14 -26.48
N TYR A 162 -36.65 -22.27 -25.15
CA TYR A 162 -37.63 -23.09 -24.41
C TYR A 162 -38.46 -22.20 -23.49
N SER A 163 -39.74 -22.02 -23.87
CA SER A 163 -40.77 -21.39 -23.06
C SER A 163 -41.67 -22.48 -22.46
N PRO A 164 -42.09 -22.39 -21.19
CA PRO A 164 -43.29 -23.10 -20.73
C PRO A 164 -44.52 -22.19 -20.88
N GLN A 165 -45.49 -22.63 -21.68
CA GLN A 165 -46.85 -22.08 -21.72
C GLN A 165 -47.74 -22.76 -20.66
N ALA A 166 -48.52 -21.97 -19.93
CA ALA A 166 -49.92 -22.27 -19.54
C ALA A 166 -50.56 -21.01 -18.93
N LYS A 167 -51.46 -20.32 -19.63
CA LYS A 167 -52.95 -20.44 -19.60
C LYS A 167 -53.66 -19.50 -18.60
N THR A 168 -54.17 -18.41 -19.18
CA THR A 168 -55.55 -17.85 -19.05
C THR A 168 -56.24 -17.74 -17.68
N SER A 169 -56.39 -16.48 -17.27
CA SER A 169 -57.61 -15.76 -16.84
C SER A 169 -58.60 -16.39 -15.85
N GLU A 170 -58.81 -15.71 -14.71
CA GLU A 170 -60.12 -15.60 -14.05
C GLU A 170 -60.33 -14.18 -13.47
N GLN A 171 -61.51 -13.63 -13.73
CA GLN A 171 -62.06 -12.38 -13.21
C GLN A 171 -62.55 -12.58 -11.77
N PHE A 172 -62.47 -11.55 -10.91
CA PHE A 172 -63.52 -11.29 -9.91
C PHE A 172 -63.64 -9.81 -9.55
N ASN A 173 -64.88 -9.32 -9.61
CA ASN A 173 -65.37 -8.02 -9.15
C ASN A 173 -65.50 -7.99 -7.62
N GLY A 174 -65.43 -6.80 -7.02
CA GLY A 174 -66.00 -6.54 -5.70
C GLY A 174 -65.55 -5.21 -5.07
N ASN A 175 -66.47 -4.23 -5.04
CA ASN A 175 -66.37 -3.00 -4.27
C ASN A 175 -66.35 -3.29 -2.76
N ASP A 176 -65.63 -2.47 -1.97
CA ASP A 176 -66.24 -1.80 -0.83
C ASP A 176 -65.40 -0.65 -0.26
N GLU A 177 -66.12 0.38 0.19
CA GLU A 177 -65.65 1.65 0.76
C GLU A 177 -65.24 1.50 2.24
N ASN A 178 -64.15 2.15 2.68
CA ASN A 178 -64.17 3.06 3.83
C ASN A 178 -62.81 3.74 4.14
N ARG A 179 -62.91 5.02 4.48
CA ARG A 179 -61.83 5.99 4.76
C ARG A 179 -61.12 5.75 6.09
N THR A 180 -59.81 6.01 6.12
CA THR A 180 -59.16 6.75 7.22
C THR A 180 -57.95 7.52 6.68
N VAL A 181 -57.83 8.79 7.08
CA VAL A 181 -56.85 9.78 6.61
C VAL A 181 -55.64 9.78 7.54
N HIS A 182 -54.45 9.56 6.98
CA HIS A 182 -53.16 9.84 7.61
C HIS A 182 -52.22 10.51 6.57
N PRO A 183 -51.27 11.34 7.01
CA PRO A 183 -50.71 12.43 6.22
C PRO A 183 -49.86 11.93 5.05
N SER A 184 -49.98 12.62 3.91
CA SER A 184 -49.33 12.30 2.64
C SER A 184 -47.80 12.30 2.75
N GLY A 185 -47.21 11.11 2.79
CA GLY A 185 -45.82 10.87 2.39
C GLY A 185 -45.65 10.96 0.85
N PRO A 186 -44.41 10.93 0.34
CA PRO A 186 -44.13 11.01 -1.08
C PRO A 186 -44.84 9.86 -1.80
N THR A 187 -45.55 10.19 -2.87
CA THR A 187 -46.25 9.25 -3.74
C THR A 187 -45.32 8.13 -4.19
N GLU A 188 -45.53 6.90 -3.70
CA GLU A 188 -44.95 5.72 -4.31
C GLU A 188 -45.46 5.62 -5.76
N LEU A 189 -44.58 5.88 -6.73
CA LEU A 189 -44.78 5.54 -8.13
C LEU A 189 -44.70 4.02 -8.28
N THR A 190 -45.74 3.30 -7.85
CA THR A 190 -45.83 1.83 -7.83
C THR A 190 -45.94 1.18 -9.23
N ASN A 191 -45.94 1.96 -10.31
CA ASN A 191 -46.07 1.48 -11.69
C ASN A 191 -44.91 1.89 -12.60
N PHE A 192 -43.68 1.99 -12.09
CA PHE A 192 -42.50 2.16 -12.94
C PHE A 192 -42.13 0.81 -13.57
N ASN A 193 -42.19 0.70 -14.90
CA ASN A 193 -41.73 -0.47 -15.64
C ASN A 193 -40.27 -0.25 -16.12
N PRO A 194 -39.27 -0.98 -15.57
CA PRO A 194 -37.86 -0.78 -15.93
C PRO A 194 -37.55 -0.99 -17.41
N SER A 195 -38.39 -1.74 -18.15
CA SER A 195 -38.22 -1.93 -19.59
C SER A 195 -38.30 -0.62 -20.38
N VAL A 196 -38.96 0.42 -19.84
CA VAL A 196 -39.00 1.75 -20.45
C VAL A 196 -37.60 2.36 -20.56
N LEU A 197 -36.70 2.09 -19.60
CA LEU A 197 -35.34 2.62 -19.60
C LEU A 197 -34.54 2.20 -20.85
N LYS A 198 -34.82 1.02 -21.41
CA LYS A 198 -34.18 0.53 -22.65
C LYS A 198 -34.48 1.40 -23.87
N THR A 199 -35.46 2.29 -23.78
CA THR A 199 -35.87 3.20 -24.86
C THR A 199 -35.45 4.65 -24.62
N LEU A 200 -34.80 4.93 -23.48
CA LEU A 200 -34.34 6.27 -23.08
C LEU A 200 -32.84 6.39 -23.29
N TYR A 201 -32.36 7.62 -23.43
CA TYR A 201 -30.93 7.92 -23.45
C TYR A 201 -30.37 7.92 -22.02
N SER A 202 -29.06 7.78 -21.90
CA SER A 202 -28.32 7.90 -20.64
C SER A 202 -27.10 8.79 -20.83
N PRO A 203 -26.40 9.21 -19.76
CA PRO A 203 -25.11 9.86 -19.86
C PRO A 203 -24.08 9.10 -20.72
N SER A 204 -24.03 7.76 -20.63
CA SER A 204 -23.13 6.93 -21.45
C SER A 204 -23.56 6.80 -22.91
N GLU A 205 -24.86 6.95 -23.19
CA GLU A 205 -25.41 6.93 -24.55
C GLU A 205 -26.25 8.20 -24.78
N PRO A 206 -25.61 9.38 -24.90
CA PRO A 206 -26.32 10.65 -24.93
C PRO A 206 -27.05 10.88 -26.26
N PRO A 207 -28.15 11.66 -26.26
CA PRO A 207 -28.87 12.00 -27.49
C PRO A 207 -28.07 12.93 -28.39
N GLN A 208 -28.36 12.86 -29.70
CA GLN A 208 -27.81 13.82 -30.66
C GLN A 208 -28.22 15.27 -30.33
N VAL A 209 -27.31 16.20 -30.63
CA VAL A 209 -27.46 17.64 -30.39
C VAL A 209 -28.73 18.19 -31.05
N LYS A 210 -29.42 19.11 -30.35
CA LYS A 210 -30.68 19.77 -30.76
C LYS A 210 -31.90 18.85 -30.90
N LYS A 211 -31.79 17.55 -30.63
CA LYS A 211 -32.94 16.65 -30.57
C LYS A 211 -33.56 16.67 -29.18
N ARG A 212 -34.88 16.82 -29.08
CA ARG A 212 -35.58 16.61 -27.81
C ARG A 212 -35.52 15.13 -27.46
N ALA A 213 -35.18 14.84 -26.22
CA ALA A 213 -34.91 13.51 -25.73
C ALA A 213 -35.30 13.37 -24.26
N LYS A 214 -35.46 12.12 -23.85
CA LYS A 214 -35.56 11.72 -22.45
C LYS A 214 -34.26 11.06 -22.05
N LEU A 215 -33.62 11.57 -21.01
CA LEU A 215 -32.38 11.07 -20.46
C LEU A 215 -32.64 10.64 -19.02
N TYR A 216 -32.30 9.42 -18.65
CA TYR A 216 -32.38 9.01 -17.24
C TYR A 216 -31.00 9.11 -16.58
N GLY A 217 -30.99 9.31 -15.26
CA GLY A 217 -29.76 9.27 -14.48
C GLY A 217 -29.96 9.71 -13.03
N LYS A 218 -28.94 9.43 -12.22
CA LYS A 218 -28.80 9.83 -10.83
C LYS A 218 -28.19 11.22 -10.76
N ILE A 219 -28.73 12.08 -9.91
CA ILE A 219 -28.11 13.36 -9.59
C ILE A 219 -27.04 13.11 -8.54
N PHE A 220 -25.79 13.47 -8.80
CA PHE A 220 -24.71 13.36 -7.81
C PHE A 220 -24.20 14.71 -7.31
N LYS A 221 -24.61 15.81 -7.96
CA LYS A 221 -24.32 17.17 -7.50
C LYS A 221 -25.32 18.17 -8.09
N ILE A 222 -25.73 19.16 -7.31
CA ILE A 222 -26.49 20.33 -7.77
C ILE A 222 -25.69 21.59 -7.42
N ASP A 223 -25.53 22.50 -8.37
CA ASP A 223 -24.79 23.75 -8.19
C ASP A 223 -25.60 24.94 -8.70
N LYS A 224 -26.03 25.81 -7.77
CA LYS A 224 -26.81 27.02 -8.10
C LYS A 224 -25.87 28.15 -8.48
N VAL A 225 -25.76 28.39 -9.79
CA VAL A 225 -24.89 29.45 -10.34
C VAL A 225 -25.53 30.83 -10.17
N SER A 226 -26.84 30.93 -10.36
CA SER A 226 -27.64 32.14 -10.12
C SER A 226 -29.12 31.78 -9.92
N ASP A 227 -29.97 32.77 -9.63
CA ASP A 227 -31.43 32.59 -9.58
C ASP A 227 -32.04 32.17 -10.93
N GLU A 228 -31.29 32.28 -12.02
CA GLU A 228 -31.71 31.92 -13.37
C GLU A 228 -31.01 30.68 -13.92
N ILE A 229 -29.99 30.14 -13.24
CA ILE A 229 -29.22 28.99 -13.75
C ILE A 229 -28.85 28.02 -12.62
N VAL A 230 -29.26 26.77 -12.80
CA VAL A 230 -28.85 25.64 -11.95
C VAL A 230 -28.16 24.58 -12.80
N ASN A 231 -26.97 24.18 -12.38
CA ASN A 231 -26.23 23.04 -12.92
C ASN A 231 -26.65 21.77 -12.15
N VAL A 232 -26.97 20.71 -12.88
CA VAL A 232 -27.35 19.41 -12.33
C VAL A 232 -26.39 18.37 -12.92
N TYR A 233 -25.59 17.73 -12.09
CA TYR A 233 -24.63 16.73 -12.56
C TYR A 233 -25.29 15.34 -12.51
N ILE A 234 -25.43 14.73 -13.69
CA ILE A 234 -26.23 13.52 -13.89
C ILE A 234 -25.32 12.38 -14.30
N THR A 235 -25.46 11.21 -13.68
CA THR A 235 -24.69 10.00 -14.01
C THR A 235 -25.60 8.77 -14.17
N ASP A 236 -25.21 7.83 -15.03
CA ASP A 236 -25.74 6.46 -15.03
C ASP A 236 -24.75 5.47 -14.37
N LYS A 237 -23.85 5.99 -13.53
CA LYS A 237 -22.67 5.33 -12.94
C LYS A 237 -21.55 4.98 -13.92
N LYS A 238 -21.85 4.87 -15.22
CA LYS A 238 -20.87 4.52 -16.26
C LYS A 238 -20.22 5.76 -16.86
N ASP A 239 -21.00 6.82 -17.07
CA ASP A 239 -20.55 8.14 -17.52
C ASP A 239 -21.36 9.25 -16.83
N SER A 240 -21.01 10.50 -17.10
CA SER A 240 -21.65 11.67 -16.52
C SER A 240 -21.89 12.77 -17.56
N ILE A 241 -22.97 13.51 -17.35
CA ILE A 241 -23.27 14.68 -18.16
C ILE A 241 -23.72 15.86 -17.30
N LEU A 242 -23.33 17.06 -17.73
CA LEU A 242 -23.81 18.30 -17.15
C LEU A 242 -25.22 18.60 -17.68
N GLY A 243 -26.20 18.60 -16.78
CA GLY A 243 -27.51 19.17 -16.98
C GLY A 243 -27.55 20.66 -16.62
N LYS A 244 -28.32 21.47 -17.36
CA LYS A 244 -28.56 22.89 -17.03
C LYS A 244 -30.04 23.22 -17.08
N VAL A 245 -30.53 23.84 -16.01
CA VAL A 245 -31.88 24.43 -15.91
C VAL A 245 -31.76 25.94 -16.06
N PHE A 246 -32.68 26.57 -16.80
CA PHE A 246 -32.63 28.02 -17.08
C PHE A 246 -33.93 28.74 -16.72
N ASN A 247 -33.79 30.01 -16.31
CA ASN A 247 -34.84 31.01 -16.14
C ASN A 247 -36.00 30.51 -15.27
N SER A 248 -37.24 30.62 -15.76
CA SER A 248 -38.45 30.25 -15.05
C SER A 248 -38.47 28.78 -14.61
N LYS A 249 -37.73 27.89 -15.28
CA LYS A 249 -37.65 26.47 -14.91
C LYS A 249 -36.83 26.20 -13.67
N VAL A 250 -35.96 27.12 -13.25
CA VAL A 250 -35.17 26.98 -12.02
C VAL A 250 -36.12 26.88 -10.82
N LYS A 251 -37.00 27.87 -10.64
CA LYS A 251 -37.97 27.87 -9.54
C LYS A 251 -38.94 26.70 -9.56
N GLU A 252 -39.23 26.14 -10.74
CA GLU A 252 -40.12 24.97 -10.86
C GLU A 252 -39.44 23.67 -10.41
N LEU A 253 -38.13 23.53 -10.62
CA LEU A 253 -37.39 22.28 -10.42
C LEU A 253 -36.50 22.27 -9.18
N GLU A 254 -36.04 23.43 -8.71
CA GLU A 254 -35.08 23.52 -7.60
C GLU A 254 -35.58 22.82 -6.33
N ASP A 255 -36.87 22.92 -6.02
CA ASP A 255 -37.46 22.27 -4.84
C ASP A 255 -37.70 20.75 -5.00
N HIS A 256 -37.57 20.21 -6.22
CA HIS A 256 -37.90 18.81 -6.55
C HIS A 256 -36.67 17.95 -6.85
N LEU A 257 -35.52 18.55 -7.14
CA LEU A 257 -34.28 17.85 -7.45
C LEU A 257 -33.46 17.65 -6.18
N VAL A 258 -33.19 16.39 -5.85
CA VAL A 258 -32.42 16.01 -4.66
C VAL A 258 -31.17 15.25 -5.09
N GLU A 259 -30.02 15.59 -4.52
CA GLU A 259 -28.80 14.81 -4.70
C GLU A 259 -29.01 13.37 -4.21
N GLY A 260 -28.54 12.41 -4.99
CA GLY A 260 -28.77 10.97 -4.80
C GLY A 260 -30.05 10.44 -5.46
N GLY A 261 -30.99 11.29 -5.85
CA GLY A 261 -32.24 10.89 -6.51
C GLY A 261 -32.04 10.45 -7.97
N TRP A 262 -32.85 9.50 -8.41
CA TRP A 262 -32.91 9.04 -9.80
C TRP A 262 -34.07 9.71 -10.53
N TYR A 263 -33.82 10.20 -11.74
CA TYR A 263 -34.81 10.94 -12.50
C TYR A 263 -34.79 10.56 -13.98
N ILE A 264 -35.93 10.76 -14.64
CA ILE A 264 -36.03 10.93 -16.09
C ILE A 264 -36.13 12.42 -16.40
N PHE A 265 -35.10 12.95 -17.05
CA PHE A 265 -35.02 14.32 -17.52
C PHE A 265 -35.54 14.44 -18.95
N ASN A 266 -36.50 15.34 -19.17
CA ASN A 266 -36.92 15.73 -20.52
C ASN A 266 -36.18 16.99 -20.92
N GLY A 267 -35.63 17.02 -22.12
CA GLY A 267 -34.78 18.13 -22.52
C GLY A 267 -34.16 17.96 -23.90
N SER A 268 -33.03 18.63 -24.11
CA SER A 268 -32.26 18.53 -25.36
C SER A 268 -30.77 18.73 -25.12
N MET A 269 -29.95 18.07 -25.93
CA MET A 269 -28.50 18.24 -25.90
C MET A 269 -28.09 19.53 -26.62
N ASN A 270 -27.25 20.36 -25.98
CA ASN A 270 -26.83 21.67 -26.46
C ASN A 270 -25.33 21.90 -26.23
N TYR A 271 -24.79 22.94 -26.86
CA TYR A 271 -23.45 23.45 -26.62
C TYR A 271 -23.52 24.77 -25.86
N ASP A 272 -22.63 24.98 -24.89
CA ASP A 272 -22.43 26.29 -24.31
C ASP A 272 -21.56 27.19 -25.22
N LYS A 273 -21.33 28.44 -24.79
CA LYS A 273 -20.53 29.41 -25.56
C LYS A 273 -19.06 28.97 -25.75
N ASN A 274 -18.57 28.07 -24.93
CA ASN A 274 -17.21 27.55 -24.97
C ASN A 274 -17.12 26.23 -25.75
N GLY A 275 -18.23 25.73 -26.30
CA GLY A 275 -18.29 24.47 -27.04
C GLY A 275 -18.44 23.22 -26.16
N ASN A 276 -18.74 23.37 -24.87
CA ASN A 276 -18.98 22.21 -24.00
C ASN A 276 -20.41 21.68 -24.18
N LEU A 277 -20.56 20.36 -24.25
CA LEU A 277 -21.87 19.71 -24.26
C LEU A 277 -22.56 19.81 -22.90
N PHE A 278 -23.86 20.08 -22.93
CA PHE A 278 -24.72 19.97 -21.76
C PHE A 278 -26.15 19.59 -22.15
N PHE A 279 -26.87 18.93 -21.25
CA PHE A 279 -28.27 18.62 -21.41
C PHE A 279 -29.14 19.75 -20.84
N LYS A 280 -29.86 20.48 -21.69
CA LYS A 280 -30.82 21.49 -21.24
C LYS A 280 -32.05 20.77 -20.67
N ILE A 281 -32.29 20.91 -19.38
CA ILE A 281 -33.40 20.28 -18.66
C ILE A 281 -34.64 21.17 -18.74
N ASP A 282 -35.71 20.64 -19.33
CA ASP A 282 -37.03 21.30 -19.39
C ASP A 282 -37.95 20.82 -18.26
N SER A 283 -37.86 19.54 -17.89
CA SER A 283 -38.54 18.93 -16.74
C SER A 283 -37.81 17.69 -16.25
N ALA A 284 -38.07 17.29 -15.01
CA ALA A 284 -37.55 16.07 -14.40
C ALA A 284 -38.70 15.30 -13.74
N THR A 285 -38.65 13.97 -13.79
CA THR A 285 -39.59 13.08 -13.10
C THR A 285 -38.79 12.09 -12.27
N GLU A 286 -38.97 12.12 -10.96
CA GLU A 286 -38.32 11.17 -10.06
C GLU A 286 -38.79 9.74 -10.38
N ILE A 287 -37.86 8.79 -10.29
CA ILE A 287 -38.11 7.36 -10.47
C ILE A 287 -37.54 6.58 -9.29
N PRO A 288 -37.99 5.34 -9.04
CA PRO A 288 -37.38 4.48 -8.06
C PRO A 288 -35.86 4.36 -8.27
N SER A 289 -35.11 4.21 -7.16
CA SER A 289 -33.66 4.07 -7.23
C SER A 289 -33.28 2.87 -8.12
N LEU A 290 -32.29 3.10 -8.97
CA LEU A 290 -31.66 2.07 -9.80
C LEU A 290 -30.33 1.59 -9.18
N ASP A 291 -30.03 2.01 -7.96
CA ASP A 291 -28.89 1.49 -7.21
C ASP A 291 -29.08 -0.01 -6.91
N ARG A 292 -27.96 -0.74 -6.83
CA ARG A 292 -27.95 -2.16 -6.45
C ARG A 292 -28.60 -2.35 -5.08
N MET A 293 -29.43 -3.37 -4.95
CA MET A 293 -30.10 -3.75 -3.71
C MET A 293 -29.90 -5.24 -3.43
N ASP A 294 -29.59 -5.57 -2.19
CA ASP A 294 -29.58 -6.95 -1.70
C ASP A 294 -31.02 -7.38 -1.38
N ASN A 295 -31.56 -8.32 -2.16
CA ASN A 295 -32.94 -8.79 -2.03
C ASN A 295 -33.04 -10.18 -1.36
N ALA A 296 -31.91 -10.80 -1.00
CA ALA A 296 -31.89 -12.10 -0.35
C ALA A 296 -32.65 -12.07 0.99
N VAL A 297 -33.34 -13.15 1.32
CA VAL A 297 -34.07 -13.25 2.60
C VAL A 297 -33.09 -13.37 3.76
N GLU A 298 -32.09 -14.22 3.61
CA GLU A 298 -30.98 -14.38 4.56
C GLU A 298 -29.79 -13.58 4.06
N LYS A 299 -29.24 -12.70 4.91
CA LYS A 299 -28.16 -11.78 4.53
C LYS A 299 -26.79 -12.33 4.88
N ARG A 300 -25.82 -12.12 3.99
CA ARG A 300 -24.39 -12.34 4.28
C ARG A 300 -23.81 -11.27 5.20
N ILE A 301 -22.56 -11.49 5.61
CA ILE A 301 -21.70 -10.51 6.27
C ILE A 301 -20.41 -10.40 5.45
N GLU A 302 -19.98 -9.19 5.15
CA GLU A 302 -18.67 -8.95 4.54
C GLU A 302 -17.58 -8.95 5.61
N LEU A 303 -16.52 -9.73 5.38
CA LEU A 303 -15.40 -9.92 6.29
C LEU A 303 -14.07 -9.40 5.73
N HIS A 304 -14.02 -8.98 4.46
CA HIS A 304 -12.83 -8.45 3.80
C HIS A 304 -13.19 -7.25 2.91
N ALA A 305 -12.87 -6.05 3.37
CA ALA A 305 -13.12 -4.82 2.64
C ALA A 305 -12.07 -3.74 2.98
N HIS A 306 -11.59 -3.07 1.94
CA HIS A 306 -10.58 -2.03 1.98
C HIS A 306 -11.27 -0.68 1.82
N THR A 307 -11.01 0.25 2.73
CA THR A 307 -11.48 1.64 2.63
C THR A 307 -10.46 2.49 1.88
N LYS A 308 -10.77 3.78 1.65
CA LYS A 308 -9.81 4.79 1.17
C LYS A 308 -8.51 4.90 1.99
N MET A 309 -8.43 4.29 3.18
CA MET A 309 -7.20 4.21 3.98
C MET A 309 -6.24 3.11 3.51
N SER A 310 -6.65 2.23 2.59
CA SER A 310 -5.75 1.38 1.81
C SER A 310 -5.11 2.22 0.71
N ASP A 311 -3.96 2.81 1.06
CA ASP A 311 -3.33 3.90 0.31
C ASP A 311 -3.08 3.55 -1.16
N LEU A 312 -3.50 4.46 -2.04
CA LEU A 312 -3.42 4.33 -3.50
C LEU A 312 -4.03 3.06 -4.12
N ASP A 313 -4.90 2.33 -3.42
CA ASP A 313 -5.51 1.10 -3.92
C ASP A 313 -7.05 1.12 -3.90
N SER A 314 -7.66 1.45 -2.76
CA SER A 314 -9.13 1.46 -2.62
C SER A 314 -9.73 2.86 -2.77
N VAL A 315 -10.92 2.91 -3.37
CA VAL A 315 -11.76 4.12 -3.46
C VAL A 315 -13.03 4.03 -2.61
N LEU A 316 -13.24 2.92 -1.91
CA LEU A 316 -14.43 2.67 -1.09
C LEU A 316 -14.47 3.64 0.10
N ASP A 317 -15.46 4.54 0.10
CA ASP A 317 -15.72 5.43 1.21
C ASP A 317 -16.39 4.70 2.37
N VAL A 318 -15.90 4.92 3.60
CA VAL A 318 -16.43 4.26 4.78
C VAL A 318 -17.88 4.65 5.07
N ALA A 319 -18.28 5.89 4.79
CA ALA A 319 -19.66 6.33 5.01
C ALA A 319 -20.60 5.72 3.97
N GLU A 320 -20.20 5.68 2.70
CA GLU A 320 -20.98 5.04 1.64
C GLU A 320 -21.10 3.53 1.87
N TYR A 321 -20.04 2.89 2.36
CA TYR A 321 -20.05 1.47 2.70
C TYR A 321 -21.05 1.15 3.81
N VAL A 322 -20.98 1.88 4.94
CA VAL A 322 -21.90 1.74 6.08
C VAL A 322 -23.35 1.99 5.64
N GLN A 323 -23.61 3.07 4.89
CA GLN A 323 -24.95 3.39 4.39
C GLN A 323 -25.49 2.31 3.44
N THR A 324 -24.62 1.74 2.60
CA THR A 324 -25.02 0.67 1.66
C THR A 324 -25.34 -0.62 2.40
N ALA A 325 -24.48 -1.04 3.33
CA ALA A 325 -24.75 -2.20 4.19
C ALA A 325 -26.07 -2.05 4.96
N LYS A 326 -26.37 -0.84 5.46
CA LYS A 326 -27.65 -0.51 6.09
C LYS A 326 -28.83 -0.67 5.13
N LYS A 327 -28.73 -0.09 3.91
CA LYS A 327 -29.77 -0.20 2.87
C LYS A 327 -30.02 -1.65 2.45
N TRP A 328 -28.96 -2.46 2.42
CA TRP A 328 -29.02 -3.89 2.10
C TRP A 328 -29.50 -4.76 3.27
N GLY A 329 -29.71 -4.18 4.46
CA GLY A 329 -30.22 -4.88 5.63
C GLY A 329 -29.20 -5.84 6.25
N TRP A 330 -27.90 -5.63 6.05
CA TRP A 330 -26.86 -6.41 6.70
C TRP A 330 -26.81 -6.09 8.20
N GLU A 331 -26.29 -7.02 9.01
CA GLU A 331 -26.22 -6.88 10.47
C GLU A 331 -24.82 -6.50 10.98
N ALA A 332 -23.79 -6.84 10.21
CA ALA A 332 -22.39 -6.55 10.52
C ALA A 332 -21.58 -6.37 9.24
N ILE A 333 -20.47 -5.64 9.34
CA ILE A 333 -19.49 -5.43 8.27
C ILE A 333 -18.09 -5.31 8.85
N ALA A 334 -17.09 -5.76 8.09
CA ALA A 334 -15.68 -5.61 8.45
C ALA A 334 -14.94 -4.58 7.60
N ILE A 335 -13.89 -4.00 8.18
CA ILE A 335 -12.85 -3.25 7.47
C ILE A 335 -11.50 -3.92 7.70
N THR A 336 -10.70 -4.07 6.65
CA THR A 336 -9.44 -4.82 6.64
C THR A 336 -8.38 -4.11 5.80
N ASP A 337 -8.18 -2.81 6.05
CA ASP A 337 -7.25 -1.99 5.28
C ASP A 337 -5.82 -2.56 5.22
N HIS A 338 -5.11 -2.30 4.11
CA HIS A 338 -3.75 -2.81 3.89
C HIS A 338 -2.76 -2.25 4.91
N GLY A 339 -2.24 -3.12 5.76
CA GLY A 339 -1.17 -2.84 6.70
C GLY A 339 -1.46 -1.72 7.70
N ASN A 340 -2.70 -1.23 7.82
CA ASN A 340 -3.05 -0.13 8.71
C ASN A 340 -4.49 -0.24 9.25
N VAL A 341 -4.84 0.65 10.17
CA VAL A 341 -6.11 0.64 10.91
C VAL A 341 -6.71 2.05 11.06
N GLN A 342 -6.39 2.96 10.13
CA GLN A 342 -6.71 4.38 10.24
C GLN A 342 -8.21 4.68 10.15
N SER A 343 -8.98 3.81 9.49
CA SER A 343 -10.42 3.93 9.30
C SER A 343 -11.26 3.56 10.53
N ILE A 344 -10.69 2.83 11.51
CA ILE A 344 -11.42 2.33 12.69
C ILE A 344 -12.22 3.41 13.44
N PRO A 345 -11.67 4.61 13.76
CA PRO A 345 -12.40 5.60 14.54
C PRO A 345 -13.67 6.10 13.85
N GLU A 346 -13.59 6.43 12.57
CA GLU A 346 -14.72 6.90 11.77
C GLU A 346 -15.72 5.77 11.52
N PHE A 347 -15.22 4.60 11.13
CA PHE A 347 -16.02 3.41 10.88
C PHE A 347 -16.88 3.02 12.09
N TYR A 348 -16.29 3.00 13.29
CA TYR A 348 -17.03 2.67 14.51
C TYR A 348 -18.19 3.62 14.77
N GLU A 349 -17.97 4.93 14.64
CA GLU A 349 -19.02 5.93 14.91
C GLU A 349 -20.17 5.82 13.89
N LEU A 350 -19.84 5.64 12.61
CA LEU A 350 -20.82 5.50 11.53
C LEU A 350 -21.59 4.18 11.61
N ALA A 351 -20.91 3.05 11.77
CA ALA A 351 -21.57 1.75 11.89
C ALA A 351 -22.51 1.72 13.10
N LYS A 352 -22.06 2.26 14.24
CA LYS A 352 -22.87 2.34 15.44
C LYS A 352 -24.09 3.24 15.29
N SER A 353 -23.98 4.38 14.60
CA SER A 353 -25.14 5.26 14.38
C SER A 353 -26.22 4.60 13.52
N GLU A 354 -25.82 3.70 12.62
CA GLU A 354 -26.74 2.94 11.75
C GLU A 354 -27.23 1.61 12.34
N GLY A 355 -26.75 1.24 13.54
CA GLY A 355 -27.08 -0.02 14.21
C GLY A 355 -26.46 -1.25 13.56
N LEU A 356 -25.34 -1.08 12.86
CA LEU A 356 -24.52 -2.16 12.32
C LEU A 356 -23.45 -2.54 13.35
N LYS A 357 -23.16 -3.84 13.46
CA LYS A 357 -22.02 -4.32 14.25
C LYS A 357 -20.71 -4.08 13.48
N PRO A 358 -19.81 -3.21 13.97
CA PRO A 358 -18.52 -3.01 13.32
C PRO A 358 -17.58 -4.17 13.66
N ILE A 359 -16.93 -4.73 12.64
CA ILE A 359 -15.84 -5.69 12.78
C ILE A 359 -14.54 -4.98 12.36
N PHE A 360 -13.57 -4.92 13.26
CA PHE A 360 -12.29 -4.31 12.96
C PHE A 360 -11.29 -5.37 12.52
N GLY A 361 -10.47 -5.04 11.54
CA GLY A 361 -9.44 -5.92 11.04
C GLY A 361 -8.35 -5.16 10.30
N CYS A 362 -7.48 -5.92 9.65
CA CYS A 362 -6.41 -5.45 8.80
C CYS A 362 -5.96 -6.58 7.89
N GLU A 363 -5.70 -6.30 6.61
CA GLU A 363 -4.93 -7.22 5.77
C GLU A 363 -3.44 -6.94 5.99
N LEU A 364 -2.75 -7.86 6.67
CA LEU A 364 -1.35 -7.75 7.02
C LEU A 364 -0.46 -8.24 5.88
N TYR A 365 0.63 -7.52 5.65
CA TYR A 365 1.77 -8.03 4.89
C TYR A 365 2.62 -8.92 5.80
N ILE A 366 2.72 -10.21 5.49
CA ILE A 366 3.47 -11.18 6.29
C ILE A 366 4.86 -11.40 5.70
N ALA A 367 5.84 -11.39 6.58
CA ALA A 367 7.19 -11.87 6.30
C ALA A 367 7.46 -13.11 7.16
N ASN A 368 7.93 -14.17 6.53
CA ASN A 368 8.38 -15.35 7.26
C ASN A 368 9.70 -15.04 7.95
N ASP A 369 9.84 -15.51 9.20
CA ASP A 369 11.10 -15.40 9.91
C ASP A 369 12.23 -16.09 9.12
N PRO A 370 13.48 -15.58 9.17
CA PRO A 370 14.55 -16.17 8.42
C PRO A 370 14.76 -17.62 8.86
N LYS A 371 14.72 -18.56 7.90
CA LYS A 371 15.01 -19.97 8.16
C LYS A 371 16.45 -20.14 8.63
N LYS A 372 16.69 -21.20 9.40
CA LYS A 372 18.05 -21.61 9.78
C LYS A 372 18.92 -21.85 8.54
N ILE A 373 20.19 -21.44 8.65
CA ILE A 373 21.20 -21.66 7.61
C ILE A 373 21.55 -23.15 7.53
N MET A 374 21.63 -23.82 8.69
CA MET A 374 21.83 -25.25 8.82
C MET A 374 20.60 -25.92 9.41
N ILE A 375 20.14 -26.98 8.76
CA ILE A 375 18.99 -27.80 9.16
C ILE A 375 19.49 -29.19 9.58
N ASN A 376 18.82 -29.81 10.55
CA ASN A 376 19.29 -31.00 11.28
C ASN A 376 20.69 -30.77 11.85
N GLU A 377 20.78 -29.87 12.82
CA GLU A 377 22.04 -29.41 13.43
C GLU A 377 22.87 -30.58 13.98
N ILE A 378 24.18 -30.51 13.75
CA ILE A 378 25.17 -31.43 14.30
C ILE A 378 26.24 -30.65 15.06
N GLU A 379 26.92 -31.32 15.98
CA GLU A 379 28.11 -30.77 16.63
C GLU A 379 29.35 -31.02 15.78
N GLY A 380 30.38 -30.17 15.91
CA GLY A 380 31.68 -30.39 15.28
C GLY A 380 32.26 -29.17 14.58
N SER A 381 33.47 -29.37 14.03
CA SER A 381 34.21 -28.36 13.28
C SER A 381 33.76 -28.33 11.82
N ILE A 382 33.57 -27.13 11.27
CA ILE A 382 33.24 -26.88 9.86
C ILE A 382 34.39 -27.38 8.97
N GLU A 383 35.65 -27.17 9.36
CA GLU A 383 36.80 -27.52 8.51
C GLU A 383 37.01 -29.04 8.38
N ASN A 384 36.57 -29.82 9.38
CA ASN A 384 36.84 -31.26 9.45
C ASN A 384 35.71 -32.12 8.92
N ALA A 385 34.59 -31.52 8.49
CA ALA A 385 33.44 -32.26 7.99
C ALA A 385 33.62 -32.63 6.51
N THR A 386 33.02 -33.75 6.13
CA THR A 386 32.81 -34.11 4.72
C THR A 386 31.53 -33.44 4.25
N TYR A 387 31.61 -32.73 3.12
CA TYR A 387 30.45 -32.10 2.50
C TYR A 387 30.12 -32.79 1.19
N VAL A 388 28.83 -32.84 0.84
CA VAL A 388 28.40 -33.11 -0.52
C VAL A 388 27.55 -31.95 -1.00
N VAL A 389 28.08 -31.22 -1.97
CA VAL A 389 27.38 -30.12 -2.62
C VAL A 389 26.58 -30.67 -3.78
N LEU A 390 25.28 -30.44 -3.83
CA LEU A 390 24.40 -31.03 -4.82
C LEU A 390 23.48 -30.00 -5.46
N ASP A 391 23.02 -30.35 -6.65
CA ASP A 391 22.06 -29.61 -7.45
C ASP A 391 21.27 -30.63 -8.28
N LEU A 392 19.97 -30.36 -8.50
CA LEU A 392 19.06 -31.25 -9.21
C LEU A 392 18.31 -30.50 -10.32
N GLU A 393 18.17 -31.16 -11.46
CA GLU A 393 17.21 -30.76 -12.49
C GLU A 393 15.98 -31.66 -12.44
N THR A 394 14.79 -31.07 -12.50
CA THR A 394 13.52 -31.77 -12.24
C THR A 394 12.47 -31.50 -13.32
N THR A 395 11.47 -32.37 -13.44
CA THR A 395 10.39 -32.20 -14.41
C THR A 395 9.47 -31.02 -14.07
N GLY A 396 9.59 -30.44 -12.88
CA GLY A 396 8.81 -29.30 -12.39
C GLY A 396 9.18 -28.99 -10.93
N LEU A 397 8.39 -28.16 -10.25
CA LEU A 397 8.76 -27.62 -8.93
C LEU A 397 8.23 -28.41 -7.75
N ASN A 398 7.28 -29.34 -7.95
CA ASN A 398 6.62 -30.04 -6.85
C ASN A 398 7.21 -31.44 -6.65
N PRO A 399 7.92 -31.73 -5.55
CA PRO A 399 8.60 -33.01 -5.34
C PRO A 399 7.67 -34.22 -5.29
N ARG A 400 6.37 -34.03 -5.03
CA ARG A 400 5.35 -35.09 -4.99
C ARG A 400 4.85 -35.47 -6.38
N LEU A 401 4.74 -34.49 -7.28
CA LEU A 401 4.16 -34.63 -8.62
C LEU A 401 5.22 -34.74 -9.71
N ASP A 402 6.39 -34.15 -9.48
CA ASP A 402 7.51 -34.07 -10.40
C ASP A 402 8.64 -35.02 -10.02
N GLU A 403 9.49 -35.34 -11.00
CA GLU A 403 10.57 -36.31 -10.87
C GLU A 403 11.92 -35.67 -11.17
N ILE A 404 12.98 -36.25 -10.59
CA ILE A 404 14.37 -35.83 -10.85
C ILE A 404 14.78 -36.34 -12.24
N MET A 405 15.42 -35.48 -13.03
CA MET A 405 15.92 -35.75 -14.40
C MET A 405 17.45 -35.71 -14.52
N GLU A 406 18.12 -34.91 -13.69
CA GLU A 406 19.59 -34.87 -13.61
C GLU A 406 20.00 -34.69 -12.15
N ILE A 407 21.07 -35.38 -11.75
CA ILE A 407 21.68 -35.24 -10.43
C ILE A 407 23.13 -34.85 -10.63
N GLY A 408 23.54 -33.74 -10.02
CA GLY A 408 24.93 -33.33 -9.89
C GLY A 408 25.30 -33.27 -8.42
N ALA A 409 26.41 -33.89 -8.04
CA ALA A 409 26.92 -33.77 -6.69
C ALA A 409 28.46 -33.79 -6.66
N VAL A 410 29.04 -33.01 -5.75
CA VAL A 410 30.48 -32.79 -5.59
C VAL A 410 30.83 -33.01 -4.13
N LYS A 411 31.72 -33.97 -3.87
CA LYS A 411 32.18 -34.31 -2.53
C LYS A 411 33.40 -33.48 -2.17
N ILE A 412 33.36 -32.82 -1.01
CA ILE A 412 34.45 -32.04 -0.45
C ILE A 412 34.96 -32.72 0.82
N VAL A 413 36.27 -32.97 0.88
CA VAL A 413 36.97 -33.54 2.04
C VAL A 413 38.17 -32.65 2.34
N GLU A 414 38.34 -32.22 3.60
CA GLU A 414 39.43 -31.33 4.03
C GLU A 414 39.56 -30.06 3.16
N GLY A 415 38.42 -29.47 2.78
CA GLY A 415 38.35 -28.24 1.98
C GLY A 415 38.73 -28.42 0.49
N ARG A 416 38.83 -29.65 -0.01
CA ARG A 416 39.15 -29.95 -1.42
C ARG A 416 38.09 -30.83 -2.06
N ILE A 417 37.81 -30.60 -3.34
CA ILE A 417 36.96 -31.49 -4.13
C ILE A 417 37.67 -32.83 -4.26
N ALA A 418 37.03 -33.89 -3.76
CA ALA A 418 37.58 -35.24 -3.66
C ALA A 418 36.95 -36.21 -4.66
N ASP A 419 35.66 -36.05 -4.96
CA ASP A 419 34.90 -36.93 -5.84
C ASP A 419 33.69 -36.22 -6.42
N GLU A 420 33.14 -36.74 -7.52
CA GLU A 420 31.97 -36.19 -8.21
C GLU A 420 31.00 -37.30 -8.61
N PHE A 421 29.71 -37.01 -8.49
CA PHE A 421 28.63 -37.89 -8.89
C PHE A 421 27.74 -37.16 -9.90
N HIS A 422 27.54 -37.78 -11.05
CA HIS A 422 26.68 -37.23 -12.10
C HIS A 422 25.92 -38.34 -12.79
N THR A 423 24.63 -38.12 -13.00
CA THR A 423 23.80 -39.00 -13.82
C THR A 423 22.56 -38.27 -14.30
N LEU A 424 22.15 -38.57 -15.53
CA LEU A 424 20.78 -38.35 -15.96
C LEU A 424 19.89 -39.44 -15.35
N VAL A 425 18.62 -39.14 -15.18
CA VAL A 425 17.59 -40.03 -14.65
C VAL A 425 16.40 -39.95 -15.59
N LYS A 426 15.90 -41.10 -16.02
CA LYS A 426 14.73 -41.16 -16.89
C LYS A 426 13.44 -40.92 -16.10
N PRO A 427 12.72 -39.81 -16.31
CA PRO A 427 11.44 -39.57 -15.64
C PRO A 427 10.30 -40.32 -16.36
N THR A 428 9.20 -40.53 -15.65
CA THR A 428 7.98 -41.17 -16.18
C THR A 428 7.17 -40.20 -17.04
N THR A 429 7.16 -38.92 -16.66
CA THR A 429 6.43 -37.85 -17.36
C THR A 429 7.37 -36.69 -17.66
N LEU A 430 7.29 -36.13 -18.86
CA LEU A 430 8.06 -34.95 -19.27
C LEU A 430 7.15 -33.75 -19.48
N LYS A 431 7.62 -32.58 -19.05
CA LYS A 431 6.99 -31.29 -19.31
C LYS A 431 7.89 -30.50 -20.25
N GLU A 432 7.35 -30.00 -21.37
CA GLU A 432 8.12 -29.26 -22.39
C GLU A 432 8.88 -28.07 -21.80
N LYS A 433 8.27 -27.35 -20.87
CA LYS A 433 8.86 -26.18 -20.20
C LYS A 433 10.17 -26.53 -19.49
N SER A 434 10.24 -27.71 -18.86
CA SER A 434 11.42 -28.15 -18.10
C SER A 434 12.57 -28.53 -19.03
N LEU A 435 12.29 -29.10 -20.20
CA LEU A 435 13.32 -29.37 -21.22
C LEU A 435 13.90 -28.07 -21.79
N GLN A 436 13.07 -27.03 -21.97
CA GLN A 436 13.52 -25.73 -22.46
C GLN A 436 14.45 -25.00 -21.47
N ILE A 437 14.14 -25.08 -20.18
CA ILE A 437 14.93 -24.41 -19.12
C ILE A 437 16.28 -25.11 -18.93
N THR A 438 16.25 -26.44 -18.84
CA THR A 438 17.44 -27.26 -18.51
C THR A 438 18.34 -27.52 -19.71
N GLY A 439 17.80 -27.40 -20.93
CA GLY A 439 18.50 -27.83 -22.14
C GLY A 439 18.69 -29.34 -22.25
N ILE A 440 18.10 -30.13 -21.33
CA ILE A 440 18.03 -31.58 -21.42
C ILE A 440 17.06 -31.94 -22.55
N THR A 441 17.44 -32.89 -23.41
CA THR A 441 16.60 -33.33 -24.53
C THR A 441 16.02 -34.72 -24.26
N GLU A 442 14.89 -35.05 -24.88
CA GLU A 442 14.27 -36.38 -24.75
C GLU A 442 15.24 -37.51 -25.16
N GLU A 443 16.07 -37.26 -26.19
CA GLU A 443 17.06 -38.25 -26.64
C GLU A 443 18.16 -38.49 -25.59
N MET A 444 18.53 -37.47 -24.79
CA MET A 444 19.48 -37.64 -23.68
C MET A 444 18.89 -38.51 -22.55
N LEU A 445 17.58 -38.45 -22.33
CA LEU A 445 16.88 -39.17 -21.26
C LEU A 445 16.47 -40.59 -21.65
N LYS A 446 16.39 -40.88 -22.95
CA LYS A 446 15.92 -42.17 -23.48
C LYS A 446 16.72 -43.37 -22.96
N ASP A 447 18.04 -43.22 -22.93
CA ASP A 447 19.03 -44.22 -22.49
C ASP A 447 19.50 -43.98 -21.03
N ALA A 448 18.93 -42.99 -20.34
CA ALA A 448 19.25 -42.72 -18.94
C ALA A 448 18.67 -43.82 -18.03
N PRO A 449 19.36 -44.16 -16.91
CA PRO A 449 18.86 -45.14 -15.96
C PRO A 449 17.59 -44.67 -15.26
N GLU A 450 16.76 -45.60 -14.81
CA GLU A 450 15.64 -45.28 -13.94
C GLU A 450 16.14 -44.88 -12.54
N ILE A 451 15.38 -44.05 -11.82
CA ILE A 451 15.78 -43.56 -10.49
C ILE A 451 16.08 -44.71 -9.50
N GLY A 452 15.37 -45.85 -9.63
CA GLY A 452 15.58 -47.03 -8.80
C GLY A 452 16.94 -47.71 -9.01
N GLU A 453 17.56 -47.57 -10.18
CA GLU A 453 18.91 -48.10 -10.47
C GLU A 453 20.02 -47.20 -9.89
N VAL A 454 19.70 -45.92 -9.71
CA VAL A 454 20.64 -44.87 -9.25
C VAL A 454 20.61 -44.72 -7.73
N ILE A 455 19.45 -44.90 -7.10
CA ILE A 455 19.17 -44.53 -5.71
C ILE A 455 20.15 -45.13 -4.69
N GLY A 456 20.61 -46.36 -4.92
CA GLY A 456 21.59 -47.03 -4.05
C GLY A 456 22.97 -46.37 -4.09
N LYS A 457 23.46 -46.06 -5.31
CA LYS A 457 24.75 -45.37 -5.50
C LYS A 457 24.69 -43.95 -4.97
N LEU A 458 23.56 -43.26 -5.19
CA LEU A 458 23.33 -41.92 -4.65
C LEU A 458 23.34 -41.94 -3.13
N TRP A 459 22.65 -42.87 -2.49
CA TRP A 459 22.68 -43.02 -1.03
C TRP A 459 24.11 -43.18 -0.50
N ASP A 460 24.90 -44.07 -1.11
CA ASP A 460 26.29 -44.29 -0.69
C ASP A 460 27.18 -43.07 -0.91
N PHE A 461 26.85 -42.22 -1.89
CA PHE A 461 27.55 -40.97 -2.12
C PHE A 461 27.22 -39.90 -1.07
N LEU A 462 25.95 -39.82 -0.65
CA LEU A 462 25.41 -38.79 0.25
C LEU A 462 25.52 -39.13 1.74
N LYS A 463 25.55 -40.42 2.11
CA LYS A 463 25.58 -40.84 3.52
C LYS A 463 26.81 -40.29 4.25
N ASP A 464 26.65 -40.00 5.53
CA ASP A 464 27.69 -39.52 6.45
C ASP A 464 28.32 -38.15 6.08
N ALA A 465 27.74 -37.43 5.11
CA ALA A 465 28.16 -36.09 4.72
C ALA A 465 27.14 -35.01 5.15
N VAL A 466 27.62 -33.78 5.34
CA VAL A 466 26.76 -32.60 5.43
C VAL A 466 26.42 -32.16 4.01
N LEU A 467 25.14 -32.14 3.68
CA LEU A 467 24.71 -31.74 2.35
C LEU A 467 24.75 -30.22 2.21
N VAL A 468 25.03 -29.74 1.01
CA VAL A 468 25.10 -28.31 0.71
C VAL A 468 24.42 -28.09 -0.63
N ALA A 469 23.56 -27.08 -0.72
CA ALA A 469 22.95 -26.67 -1.99
C ALA A 469 22.67 -25.16 -1.95
N HIS A 470 22.33 -24.59 -3.11
CA HIS A 470 21.90 -23.21 -3.21
C HIS A 470 20.38 -23.17 -3.27
N ASN A 471 19.71 -22.61 -2.25
CA ASN A 471 18.27 -22.84 -2.00
C ASN A 471 17.95 -24.31 -1.65
N ALA A 472 18.75 -24.87 -0.73
CA ALA A 472 18.81 -26.30 -0.44
C ALA A 472 17.47 -26.98 -0.07
N ASP A 473 16.47 -26.26 0.42
CA ASP A 473 15.16 -26.87 0.72
C ASP A 473 14.55 -27.52 -0.53
N PHE A 474 14.77 -26.95 -1.73
CA PHE A 474 14.29 -27.48 -2.99
C PHE A 474 14.87 -28.88 -3.25
N ASP A 475 16.18 -29.02 -3.38
CA ASP A 475 16.83 -30.28 -3.72
C ASP A 475 16.59 -31.36 -2.65
N ILE A 476 16.66 -30.96 -1.38
CA ILE A 476 16.46 -31.86 -0.25
C ILE A 476 15.02 -32.37 -0.21
N SER A 477 14.03 -31.57 -0.58
CA SER A 477 12.63 -32.01 -0.65
C SER A 477 12.42 -33.10 -1.72
N PHE A 478 13.02 -32.95 -2.90
CA PHE A 478 12.99 -33.95 -3.98
C PHE A 478 13.70 -35.24 -3.56
N LEU A 479 14.88 -35.15 -2.95
CA LEU A 479 15.58 -36.32 -2.42
C LEU A 479 14.79 -37.02 -1.32
N LYS A 480 14.20 -36.27 -0.37
CA LYS A 480 13.35 -36.82 0.70
C LYS A 480 12.22 -37.66 0.11
N HIS A 481 11.47 -37.09 -0.83
CA HIS A 481 10.35 -37.79 -1.45
C HIS A 481 10.82 -39.01 -2.27
N THR A 482 11.93 -38.86 -3.01
CA THR A 482 12.50 -39.94 -3.82
C THR A 482 12.95 -41.10 -2.95
N PHE A 483 13.71 -40.86 -1.88
CA PHE A 483 14.14 -41.92 -0.96
C PHE A 483 12.96 -42.57 -0.23
N ALA A 484 11.94 -41.78 0.15
CA ALA A 484 10.73 -42.31 0.77
C ALA A 484 9.98 -43.30 -0.15
N ARG A 485 9.90 -43.03 -1.47
CA ARG A 485 9.33 -43.95 -2.48
C ARG A 485 10.04 -45.31 -2.50
N PHE A 486 11.32 -45.36 -2.13
CA PHE A 486 12.12 -46.59 -2.03
C PHE A 486 12.22 -47.12 -0.59
N GLY A 487 11.34 -46.67 0.31
CA GLY A 487 11.26 -47.17 1.69
C GLY A 487 12.45 -46.75 2.56
N ARG A 488 13.14 -45.66 2.21
CA ARG A 488 14.26 -45.12 3.00
C ARG A 488 13.90 -43.76 3.57
N GLU A 489 14.02 -43.61 4.89
CA GLU A 489 13.96 -42.32 5.54
C GLU A 489 15.25 -41.54 5.23
N PHE A 490 15.10 -40.29 4.77
CA PHE A 490 16.22 -39.45 4.40
C PHE A 490 16.11 -38.10 5.11
N ASN A 491 16.88 -37.91 6.19
CA ASN A 491 16.88 -36.65 6.94
C ASN A 491 18.31 -36.19 7.27
N PRO A 492 19.11 -35.83 6.25
CA PRO A 492 20.51 -35.48 6.44
C PRO A 492 20.68 -34.08 7.07
N PRO A 493 21.82 -33.81 7.74
CA PRO A 493 22.25 -32.44 8.01
C PRO A 493 22.54 -31.72 6.70
N TYR A 494 22.04 -30.49 6.54
CA TYR A 494 22.32 -29.70 5.34
C TYR A 494 22.46 -28.20 5.59
N ILE A 495 23.23 -27.53 4.73
CA ILE A 495 23.50 -26.09 4.74
C ILE A 495 23.01 -25.46 3.44
N ASP A 496 22.27 -24.36 3.56
CA ASP A 496 21.85 -23.55 2.43
C ASP A 496 22.84 -22.40 2.18
N THR A 497 23.52 -22.44 1.04
CA THR A 497 24.48 -21.39 0.64
C THR A 497 23.80 -20.06 0.34
N LEU A 498 22.52 -20.05 -0.05
CA LEU A 498 21.76 -18.83 -0.24
C LEU A 498 21.60 -18.09 1.10
N ARG A 499 21.15 -18.79 2.14
CA ARG A 499 20.98 -18.21 3.49
C ARG A 499 22.33 -17.81 4.09
N LEU A 500 23.34 -18.66 3.93
CA LEU A 500 24.68 -18.38 4.43
C LEU A 500 25.28 -17.12 3.77
N SER A 501 25.15 -17.00 2.45
CA SER A 501 25.62 -15.83 1.72
C SER A 501 24.85 -14.56 2.08
N GLN A 502 23.51 -14.63 2.21
CA GLN A 502 22.71 -13.52 2.73
C GLN A 502 23.22 -13.04 4.09
N ALA A 503 23.45 -13.96 5.02
CA ALA A 503 23.91 -13.61 6.36
C ALA A 503 25.32 -12.98 6.39
N LEU A 504 26.22 -13.42 5.50
CA LEU A 504 27.61 -12.97 5.48
C LEU A 504 27.85 -11.73 4.61
N LEU A 505 27.10 -11.57 3.52
CA LEU A 505 27.40 -10.64 2.43
C LEU A 505 26.31 -9.57 2.21
N ARG A 506 25.28 -9.49 3.06
CA ARG A 506 24.20 -8.49 2.95
C ARG A 506 24.67 -7.05 2.73
N ASN A 507 25.79 -6.66 3.34
CA ASN A 507 26.32 -5.30 3.22
C ASN A 507 27.16 -5.07 1.94
N GLN A 508 27.39 -6.11 1.15
CA GLN A 508 28.23 -6.08 -0.05
C GLN A 508 27.43 -6.31 -1.33
N MET A 509 26.25 -6.94 -1.25
CA MET A 509 25.47 -7.38 -2.40
C MET A 509 23.96 -7.18 -2.19
N LYS A 510 23.24 -6.92 -3.28
CA LYS A 510 21.78 -6.75 -3.28
C LYS A 510 21.00 -7.98 -3.76
N ALA A 511 21.67 -8.91 -4.44
CA ALA A 511 21.09 -10.13 -4.97
C ALA A 511 22.06 -11.30 -4.72
N PHE A 512 21.51 -12.46 -4.39
CA PHE A 512 22.27 -13.63 -3.92
C PHE A 512 22.07 -14.86 -4.80
N SER A 513 21.60 -14.70 -6.04
CA SER A 513 21.58 -15.82 -6.99
C SER A 513 22.99 -16.37 -7.21
N LEU A 514 23.08 -17.65 -7.59
CA LEU A 514 24.35 -18.32 -7.82
C LEU A 514 25.25 -17.50 -8.77
N ASP A 515 24.70 -17.00 -9.87
CA ASP A 515 25.39 -16.09 -10.81
C ASP A 515 26.01 -14.87 -10.14
N LYS A 516 25.25 -14.22 -9.26
CA LYS A 516 25.71 -13.01 -8.57
C LYS A 516 26.83 -13.33 -7.59
N LEU A 517 26.76 -14.47 -6.91
CA LEU A 517 27.82 -14.94 -6.02
C LEU A 517 29.10 -15.28 -6.80
N VAL A 518 28.95 -15.93 -7.95
CA VAL A 518 30.07 -16.24 -8.87
C VAL A 518 30.74 -14.98 -9.38
N GLU A 519 29.95 -13.97 -9.78
CA GLU A 519 30.44 -12.66 -10.19
C GLU A 519 31.20 -11.96 -9.04
N HIS A 520 30.63 -11.97 -7.83
CA HIS A 520 31.21 -11.36 -6.64
C HIS A 520 32.55 -11.99 -6.25
N PHE A 521 32.60 -13.32 -6.18
CA PHE A 521 33.82 -14.08 -5.85
C PHE A 521 34.77 -14.25 -7.05
N LYS A 522 34.40 -13.76 -8.23
CA LYS A 522 35.19 -13.81 -9.48
C LYS A 522 35.58 -15.24 -9.87
N LEU A 523 34.63 -16.17 -9.78
CA LEU A 523 34.88 -17.62 -9.99
C LEU A 523 34.84 -18.06 -11.46
N GLY A 524 34.65 -17.14 -12.41
CA GLY A 524 34.62 -17.40 -13.85
C GLY A 524 33.21 -17.59 -14.42
N LYS A 525 33.11 -17.98 -15.70
CA LYS A 525 31.84 -18.33 -16.35
C LYS A 525 31.56 -19.82 -16.20
N PHE A 526 30.28 -20.20 -16.08
CA PHE A 526 29.81 -21.58 -16.06
C PHE A 526 28.55 -21.73 -16.91
N GLN A 527 28.18 -22.97 -17.21
CA GLN A 527 26.96 -23.30 -17.94
C GLN A 527 25.83 -23.45 -16.92
N HIS A 528 24.84 -22.56 -16.99
CA HIS A 528 23.65 -22.61 -16.15
C HIS A 528 22.73 -23.77 -16.56
N HIS A 529 22.06 -24.36 -15.57
CA HIS A 529 21.06 -25.41 -15.73
C HIS A 529 21.61 -26.77 -16.15
N ARG A 530 22.79 -27.09 -15.61
CA ARG A 530 23.40 -28.42 -15.72
C ARG A 530 23.84 -28.82 -14.33
N ALA A 531 23.17 -29.82 -13.77
CA ALA A 531 23.24 -30.11 -12.34
C ALA A 531 24.69 -30.26 -11.80
N LEU A 532 25.58 -30.94 -12.54
CA LEU A 532 26.96 -31.12 -12.07
C LEU A 532 27.76 -29.82 -12.11
N ASP A 533 27.58 -28.99 -13.14
CA ASP A 533 28.31 -27.73 -13.26
C ASP A 533 27.85 -26.72 -12.21
N ASP A 534 26.55 -26.68 -11.93
CA ASP A 534 25.95 -25.87 -10.88
C ASP A 534 26.39 -26.34 -9.49
N ALA A 535 26.46 -27.66 -9.24
CA ALA A 535 27.01 -28.22 -8.01
C ALA A 535 28.50 -27.89 -7.81
N ARG A 536 29.33 -27.96 -8.87
CA ARG A 536 30.75 -27.58 -8.83
C ARG A 536 30.96 -26.12 -8.49
N VAL A 537 30.14 -25.26 -9.08
CA VAL A 537 30.22 -23.81 -8.87
C VAL A 537 29.75 -23.45 -7.46
N THR A 538 28.64 -24.05 -7.03
CA THR A 538 28.13 -23.95 -5.66
C THR A 538 29.18 -24.43 -4.65
N ALA A 539 29.93 -25.49 -4.96
CA ALA A 539 31.02 -25.98 -4.10
C ALA A 539 32.14 -24.95 -3.94
N ARG A 540 32.54 -24.26 -5.01
CA ARG A 540 33.53 -23.18 -4.94
C ARG A 540 33.00 -21.98 -4.14
N VAL A 541 31.75 -21.59 -4.38
CA VAL A 541 31.08 -20.53 -3.60
C VAL A 541 31.04 -20.90 -2.12
N PHE A 542 30.67 -22.14 -1.80
CA PHE A 542 30.62 -22.61 -0.42
C PHE A 542 31.98 -22.54 0.27
N LEU A 543 33.08 -22.93 -0.39
CA LEU A 543 34.43 -22.81 0.15
C LEU A 543 34.82 -21.36 0.44
N GLU A 544 34.48 -20.41 -0.43
CA GLU A 544 34.68 -18.97 -0.18
C GLU A 544 33.86 -18.49 1.04
N LEU A 545 32.63 -18.96 1.19
CA LEU A 545 31.80 -18.65 2.36
C LEU A 545 32.38 -19.25 3.66
N VAL A 546 32.96 -20.46 3.60
CA VAL A 546 33.66 -21.08 4.74
C VAL A 546 34.90 -20.25 5.15
N GLU A 547 35.66 -19.73 4.18
CA GLU A 547 36.77 -18.81 4.46
C GLU A 547 36.31 -17.51 5.11
N LEU A 548 35.13 -16.99 4.72
CA LEU A 548 34.52 -15.84 5.39
C LEU A 548 34.06 -16.14 6.83
N LEU A 549 33.50 -17.34 7.07
CA LEU A 549 33.16 -17.80 8.42
C LEU A 549 34.41 -17.86 9.31
N LYS A 550 35.51 -18.42 8.78
CA LYS A 550 36.79 -18.49 9.46
C LYS A 550 37.33 -17.10 9.82
N LYS A 551 37.27 -16.13 8.90
CA LYS A 551 37.66 -14.73 9.16
C LYS A 551 36.82 -14.07 10.25
N LYS A 552 35.56 -14.50 10.45
CA LYS A 552 34.68 -14.07 11.55
C LYS A 552 34.81 -14.94 12.82
N SER A 553 35.81 -15.84 12.87
CA SER A 553 36.03 -16.78 13.97
C SER A 553 34.82 -17.69 14.25
N ILE A 554 34.08 -18.07 13.22
CA ILE A 554 33.00 -19.06 13.26
C ILE A 554 33.54 -20.35 12.65
N THR A 555 33.86 -21.31 13.51
CA THR A 555 34.57 -22.55 13.12
C THR A 555 33.79 -23.82 13.44
N THR A 556 32.64 -23.70 14.10
CA THR A 556 31.79 -24.82 14.55
C THR A 556 30.35 -24.65 14.07
N PHE A 557 29.66 -25.78 13.85
CA PHE A 557 28.30 -25.79 13.30
C PHE A 557 27.26 -25.10 14.19
N ASP A 558 27.37 -25.20 15.52
CA ASP A 558 26.47 -24.57 16.50
C ASP A 558 26.45 -23.03 16.39
N ARG A 559 27.50 -22.44 15.81
CA ARG A 559 27.62 -20.99 15.65
C ARG A 559 27.10 -20.48 14.31
N ILE A 560 26.88 -21.35 13.32
CA ILE A 560 26.40 -20.95 11.99
C ILE A 560 25.00 -20.34 12.10
N ASN A 561 24.08 -20.99 12.81
CA ASN A 561 22.69 -20.52 12.91
C ASN A 561 22.52 -19.22 13.71
N LYS A 562 23.54 -18.76 14.46
CA LYS A 562 23.53 -17.43 15.07
C LYS A 562 23.60 -16.31 14.04
N LEU A 563 24.11 -16.59 12.83
CA LEU A 563 24.17 -15.61 11.75
C LEU A 563 22.80 -15.31 11.12
N VAL A 564 21.78 -16.13 11.39
CA VAL A 564 20.42 -15.94 10.87
C VAL A 564 19.87 -14.56 11.23
N GLU A 565 20.26 -13.98 12.37
CA GLU A 565 19.90 -12.61 12.80
C GLU A 565 20.33 -11.51 11.81
N HIS A 566 21.27 -11.80 10.91
CA HIS A 566 21.74 -10.86 9.90
C HIS A 566 20.98 -10.96 8.57
N ILE A 567 20.17 -12.01 8.39
CA ILE A 567 19.32 -12.17 7.20
C ILE A 567 18.17 -11.18 7.27
N ASN A 568 17.83 -10.55 6.14
CA ASN A 568 16.63 -9.73 6.05
C ASN A 568 15.43 -10.64 5.78
N PRO A 569 14.44 -10.75 6.69
CA PRO A 569 13.21 -11.49 6.40
C PRO A 569 12.29 -10.77 5.42
N LEU A 570 12.49 -9.47 5.20
CA LEU A 570 11.54 -8.62 4.50
C LEU A 570 11.62 -8.79 2.98
N SER A 571 10.46 -8.93 2.34
CA SER A 571 10.31 -9.11 0.89
C SER A 571 9.81 -7.83 0.20
N LYS A 572 10.11 -7.65 -1.09
CA LYS A 572 9.43 -6.63 -1.91
C LYS A 572 7.98 -7.00 -2.21
N HIS A 573 7.70 -8.30 -2.28
CA HIS A 573 6.40 -8.88 -2.56
C HIS A 573 6.04 -9.78 -1.37
N PRO A 574 5.59 -9.19 -0.24
CA PRO A 574 5.14 -9.99 0.90
C PRO A 574 3.79 -10.63 0.61
N GLN A 575 3.53 -11.75 1.26
CA GLN A 575 2.23 -12.42 1.22
C GLN A 575 1.24 -11.72 2.14
N HIS A 576 -0.05 -11.88 1.87
CA HIS A 576 -1.13 -11.28 2.63
C HIS A 576 -1.76 -12.28 3.60
N LEU A 577 -2.29 -11.74 4.69
CA LEU A 577 -3.07 -12.48 5.69
C LEU A 577 -4.11 -11.54 6.30
N THR A 578 -5.37 -11.95 6.34
CA THR A 578 -6.43 -11.15 6.97
C THR A 578 -6.47 -11.39 8.47
N VAL A 579 -6.60 -10.32 9.24
CA VAL A 579 -6.81 -10.39 10.68
C VAL A 579 -8.12 -9.71 11.05
N LEU A 580 -8.96 -10.40 11.81
CA LEU A 580 -10.14 -9.80 12.46
C LEU A 580 -9.92 -9.73 13.97
N VAL A 581 -10.31 -8.62 14.56
CA VAL A 581 -10.19 -8.38 15.99
C VAL A 581 -11.38 -9.01 16.71
N GLN A 582 -11.10 -9.99 17.56
CA GLN A 582 -12.12 -10.70 18.33
C GLN A 582 -12.61 -9.91 19.56
N ASN A 583 -11.69 -9.24 20.25
CA ASN A 583 -11.97 -8.54 21.51
C ASN A 583 -10.98 -7.38 21.77
N LYS A 584 -11.12 -6.71 22.91
CA LYS A 584 -10.28 -5.55 23.28
C LYS A 584 -8.78 -5.89 23.40
N THR A 585 -8.44 -7.12 23.82
CA THR A 585 -7.04 -7.59 23.84
C THR A 585 -6.50 -7.70 22.42
N GLY A 586 -7.28 -8.29 21.52
CA GLY A 586 -6.99 -8.34 20.09
C GLY A 586 -6.74 -6.96 19.49
N LEU A 587 -7.59 -5.97 19.79
CA LEU A 587 -7.43 -4.61 19.25
C LEU A 587 -6.08 -4.01 19.64
N LYS A 588 -5.70 -4.18 20.91
CA LYS A 588 -4.41 -3.71 21.41
C LYS A 588 -3.24 -4.47 20.78
N ASN A 589 -3.39 -5.77 20.55
CA ASN A 589 -2.37 -6.58 19.90
C ASN A 589 -2.20 -6.22 18.42
N LEU A 590 -3.29 -6.00 17.68
CA LEU A 590 -3.25 -5.47 16.34
C LEU A 590 -2.52 -4.12 16.30
N TYR A 591 -2.83 -3.18 17.21
CA TYR A 591 -2.10 -1.91 17.30
C TYR A 591 -0.60 -2.08 17.52
N LYS A 592 -0.16 -3.06 18.32
CA LYS A 592 1.28 -3.37 18.47
C LYS A 592 1.89 -3.92 17.19
N LEU A 593 1.22 -4.85 16.51
CA LEU A 593 1.67 -5.44 15.25
C LEU A 593 1.84 -4.35 14.19
N ILE A 594 0.84 -3.50 14.01
CA ILE A 594 0.89 -2.36 13.08
C ILE A 594 1.98 -1.36 13.47
N SER A 595 2.12 -1.05 14.76
CA SER A 595 3.18 -0.12 15.21
C SER A 595 4.57 -0.68 14.91
N LYS A 596 4.79 -1.96 15.18
CA LYS A 596 6.07 -2.63 14.94
C LYS A 596 6.37 -2.75 13.44
N SER A 597 5.38 -3.09 12.62
CA SER A 597 5.56 -3.18 11.16
C SER A 597 5.91 -1.84 10.52
N HIS A 598 5.47 -0.73 11.09
CA HIS A 598 5.83 0.63 10.62
C HIS A 598 7.14 1.18 11.18
N THR A 599 7.64 0.65 12.30
CA THR A 599 8.80 1.23 13.00
C THR A 599 10.06 0.36 12.95
N GLU A 600 9.90 -0.96 12.91
CA GLU A 600 11.00 -1.93 13.00
C GLU A 600 11.15 -2.75 11.72
N THR A 601 10.04 -3.19 11.11
CA THR A 601 10.03 -4.12 9.97
C THR A 601 9.40 -3.54 8.71
N PHE A 602 9.52 -2.21 8.55
CA PHE A 602 9.11 -1.53 7.34
C PHE A 602 10.14 -1.73 6.22
N PHE A 603 9.68 -2.06 5.01
CA PHE A 603 10.55 -2.13 3.83
C PHE A 603 10.01 -1.28 2.68
N ALA A 604 9.27 -1.88 1.75
CA ALA A 604 8.44 -1.14 0.79
C ALA A 604 7.03 -0.89 1.36
N VAL A 605 6.56 -1.84 2.17
CA VAL A 605 5.29 -1.87 2.89
C VAL A 605 5.54 -2.32 4.33
N PRO A 606 4.64 -2.03 5.29
CA PRO A 606 4.82 -2.41 6.69
C PRO A 606 4.59 -3.92 6.88
N GLN A 607 5.65 -4.70 7.07
CA GLN A 607 5.58 -6.16 7.17
C GLN A 607 5.58 -6.64 8.63
N VAL A 608 4.75 -7.63 8.92
CA VAL A 608 4.66 -8.32 10.22
C VAL A 608 5.39 -9.64 10.12
N LEU A 609 6.32 -9.91 11.05
CA LEU A 609 6.97 -11.22 11.15
C LEU A 609 5.99 -12.25 11.69
N ARG A 610 6.04 -13.48 11.14
CA ARG A 610 5.19 -14.59 11.61
C ARG A 610 5.35 -14.84 13.12
N SER A 611 6.57 -14.78 13.64
CA SER A 611 6.85 -14.90 15.08
C SER A 611 6.20 -13.81 15.94
N ASP A 612 6.14 -12.57 15.45
CA ASP A 612 5.44 -11.49 16.14
C ASP A 612 3.93 -11.70 16.10
N LEU A 613 3.38 -12.14 14.95
CA LEU A 613 1.97 -12.48 14.82
C LEU A 613 1.55 -13.58 15.80
N GLU A 614 2.35 -14.65 15.91
CA GLU A 614 2.14 -15.72 16.88
C GLU A 614 2.15 -15.20 18.33
N LYS A 615 3.15 -14.37 18.65
CA LYS A 615 3.29 -13.77 19.98
C LYS A 615 2.10 -12.89 20.37
N TYR A 616 1.51 -12.18 19.41
CA TYR A 616 0.40 -11.26 19.64
C TYR A 616 -0.95 -11.80 19.12
N ARG A 617 -1.06 -13.11 18.88
CA ARG A 617 -2.27 -13.74 18.32
C ARG A 617 -3.50 -13.62 19.22
N GLU A 618 -3.32 -13.53 20.54
CA GLU A 618 -4.44 -13.51 21.50
C GLU A 618 -5.48 -12.43 21.14
N GLY A 619 -6.73 -12.88 20.96
CA GLY A 619 -7.86 -12.02 20.60
C GLY A 619 -7.94 -11.65 19.11
N LEU A 620 -7.19 -12.33 18.25
CA LEU A 620 -7.22 -12.18 16.80
C LEU A 620 -7.74 -13.46 16.13
N LEU A 621 -8.57 -13.33 15.10
CA LEU A 621 -8.95 -14.41 14.19
C LEU A 621 -8.18 -14.23 12.89
N LEU A 622 -7.48 -15.26 12.43
CA LEU A 622 -6.66 -15.22 11.22
C LEU A 622 -7.38 -15.87 10.05
N GLY A 623 -7.58 -15.10 8.98
CA GLY A 623 -8.06 -15.55 7.68
C GLY A 623 -6.92 -15.81 6.71
N THR A 624 -7.12 -16.69 5.75
CA THR A 624 -6.06 -17.06 4.78
C THR A 624 -5.69 -15.93 3.83
N GLY A 625 -6.52 -14.88 3.69
CA GLY A 625 -6.24 -13.75 2.81
C GLY A 625 -6.67 -13.97 1.36
N CYS A 626 -6.14 -13.13 0.47
CA CYS A 626 -6.43 -13.12 -0.96
C CYS A 626 -5.61 -14.15 -1.77
N ALA A 627 -5.65 -14.03 -3.09
CA ALA A 627 -4.85 -14.85 -4.00
C ALA A 627 -3.32 -14.66 -3.80
N ASN A 628 -2.89 -13.54 -3.22
CA ASN A 628 -1.50 -13.30 -2.80
C ASN A 628 -1.22 -13.88 -1.40
N SER A 629 -1.59 -15.13 -1.15
CA SER A 629 -1.38 -15.82 0.13
C SER A 629 -0.67 -17.16 -0.04
N GLU A 630 0.14 -17.52 0.95
CA GLU A 630 0.85 -18.82 0.99
C GLU A 630 -0.11 -20.00 0.84
N VAL A 631 -1.30 -19.88 1.42
CA VAL A 631 -2.32 -20.93 1.41
C VAL A 631 -2.90 -21.12 0.00
N PHE A 632 -3.14 -20.03 -0.72
CA PHE A 632 -3.66 -20.13 -2.08
C PHE A 632 -2.62 -20.67 -3.06
N GLU A 633 -1.34 -20.29 -2.90
CA GLU A 633 -0.22 -20.86 -3.68
C GLU A 633 -0.15 -22.39 -3.51
N ILE A 634 -0.16 -22.90 -2.28
CA ILE A 634 -0.14 -24.35 -2.01
C ILE A 634 -1.38 -25.05 -2.60
N ALA A 635 -2.55 -24.37 -2.57
CA ALA A 635 -3.76 -24.91 -3.17
C ALA A 635 -3.70 -24.99 -4.70
N LEU A 636 -3.07 -24.02 -5.37
CA LEU A 636 -2.83 -24.05 -6.81
C LEU A 636 -1.89 -25.21 -7.19
N GLU A 637 -0.91 -25.51 -6.36
CA GLU A 637 0.00 -26.65 -6.54
C GLU A 637 -0.68 -28.01 -6.32
N GLY A 638 -1.84 -28.03 -5.67
CA GLY A 638 -2.58 -29.25 -5.36
C GLY A 638 -2.02 -30.08 -4.20
N ASP A 639 -1.15 -29.51 -3.34
CA ASP A 639 -0.55 -30.24 -2.22
C ASP A 639 -1.51 -30.29 -1.01
N LYS A 640 -2.37 -31.32 -1.01
CA LYS A 640 -3.36 -31.56 0.06
C LYS A 640 -2.74 -31.71 1.46
N ASP A 641 -1.57 -32.34 1.56
CA ASP A 641 -0.93 -32.58 2.87
C ASP A 641 -0.33 -31.27 3.42
N ALA A 642 0.31 -30.48 2.56
CA ALA A 642 0.79 -29.16 2.94
C ALA A 642 -0.37 -28.23 3.34
N LEU A 643 -1.49 -28.28 2.61
CA LEU A 643 -2.72 -27.58 3.01
C LEU A 643 -3.23 -28.03 4.38
N ASN A 644 -3.24 -29.34 4.64
CA ASN A 644 -3.72 -29.88 5.91
C ASN A 644 -2.89 -29.34 7.10
N GLU A 645 -1.58 -29.24 6.93
CA GLU A 645 -0.69 -28.71 7.98
C GLU A 645 -0.80 -27.19 8.12
N ILE A 646 -0.74 -26.43 7.03
CA ILE A 646 -0.72 -24.96 7.08
C ILE A 646 -2.05 -24.39 7.59
N LEU A 647 -3.18 -25.00 7.22
CA LEU A 647 -4.51 -24.52 7.62
C LEU A 647 -4.75 -24.58 9.14
N LYS A 648 -4.00 -25.41 9.88
CA LYS A 648 -4.06 -25.44 11.36
C LYS A 648 -3.65 -24.11 12.00
N PHE A 649 -2.95 -23.26 11.26
CA PHE A 649 -2.59 -21.92 11.70
C PHE A 649 -3.72 -20.89 11.54
N TYR A 650 -4.78 -21.20 10.80
CA TYR A 650 -5.84 -20.24 10.45
C TYR A 650 -7.15 -20.58 11.17
N ASP A 651 -7.92 -19.54 11.49
CA ASP A 651 -9.22 -19.69 12.15
C ASP A 651 -10.37 -19.80 11.14
N TYR A 652 -10.16 -19.31 9.92
CA TYR A 652 -11.08 -19.43 8.79
C TYR A 652 -10.34 -19.36 7.45
N VAL A 653 -10.93 -19.92 6.40
CA VAL A 653 -10.40 -19.91 5.04
C VAL A 653 -11.20 -18.95 4.17
N GLU A 654 -10.52 -18.12 3.41
CA GLU A 654 -11.11 -17.17 2.48
C GLU A 654 -11.05 -17.68 1.05
N ILE A 655 -12.15 -17.50 0.33
CA ILE A 655 -12.27 -17.70 -1.12
C ILE A 655 -12.95 -16.49 -1.73
N MET A 656 -12.75 -16.27 -3.03
CA MET A 656 -13.23 -15.07 -3.73
C MET A 656 -13.93 -15.42 -5.05
N PRO A 657 -14.83 -14.56 -5.55
CA PRO A 657 -15.40 -14.70 -6.89
C PRO A 657 -14.34 -14.86 -7.99
N LEU A 658 -14.55 -15.71 -8.99
CA LEU A 658 -13.55 -15.98 -10.04
C LEU A 658 -13.23 -14.75 -10.91
N ASP A 659 -14.10 -13.75 -10.98
CA ASP A 659 -13.86 -12.49 -11.68
C ASP A 659 -12.98 -11.50 -10.90
N THR A 660 -12.55 -11.86 -9.70
CA THR A 660 -11.44 -11.20 -8.99
C THR A 660 -10.07 -11.70 -9.45
N ILE A 661 -10.00 -12.85 -10.12
CA ILE A 661 -8.73 -13.42 -10.60
C ILE A 661 -8.37 -12.79 -11.94
N THR A 662 -7.28 -12.02 -11.95
CA THR A 662 -6.70 -11.40 -13.16
C THR A 662 -5.26 -11.81 -13.46
N SER A 663 -4.72 -12.75 -12.67
CA SER A 663 -3.34 -13.25 -12.83
C SER A 663 -3.10 -13.84 -14.22
N GLU A 664 -1.91 -13.58 -14.76
CA GLU A 664 -1.40 -14.25 -15.97
C GLU A 664 -0.72 -15.59 -15.64
N GLU A 665 -0.42 -15.86 -14.37
CA GLU A 665 0.32 -17.06 -13.94
C GLU A 665 -0.55 -18.31 -13.86
N PHE A 666 -1.85 -18.14 -13.60
CA PHE A 666 -2.82 -19.22 -13.49
C PHE A 666 -4.20 -18.80 -14.01
N THR A 667 -4.95 -19.76 -14.48
CA THR A 667 -6.29 -19.58 -15.06
C THR A 667 -7.38 -19.57 -13.99
N LYS A 668 -8.55 -19.02 -14.34
CA LYS A 668 -9.76 -19.10 -13.47
C LYS A 668 -10.18 -20.54 -13.17
N GLU A 669 -9.95 -21.48 -14.09
CA GLU A 669 -10.23 -22.89 -13.86
C GLU A 669 -9.26 -23.53 -12.86
N GLU A 670 -7.99 -23.13 -12.86
CA GLU A 670 -7.02 -23.55 -11.84
C GLU A 670 -7.38 -22.95 -10.47
N ALA A 671 -7.74 -21.66 -10.42
CA ALA A 671 -8.25 -21.04 -9.19
C ALA A 671 -9.51 -21.75 -8.66
N LYS A 672 -10.44 -22.11 -9.55
CA LYS A 672 -11.65 -22.87 -9.20
C LYS A 672 -11.30 -24.24 -8.58
N LYS A 673 -10.32 -24.95 -9.13
CA LYS A 673 -9.83 -26.22 -8.56
C LYS A 673 -9.17 -26.01 -7.19
N ALA A 674 -8.34 -24.98 -7.05
CA ALA A 674 -7.71 -24.62 -5.79
C ALA A 674 -8.76 -24.31 -4.70
N TYR A 675 -9.81 -23.54 -5.01
CA TYR A 675 -10.90 -23.27 -4.07
C TYR A 675 -11.70 -24.52 -3.69
N LYS A 676 -11.95 -25.45 -4.62
CA LYS A 676 -12.58 -26.75 -4.30
C LYS A 676 -11.69 -27.57 -3.35
N LEU A 677 -10.39 -27.61 -3.59
CA LEU A 677 -9.43 -28.31 -2.72
C LEU A 677 -9.35 -27.67 -1.32
N LEU A 678 -9.28 -26.34 -1.25
CA LEU A 678 -9.31 -25.61 0.02
C LEU A 678 -10.56 -25.91 0.81
N TYR A 679 -11.72 -25.93 0.15
CA TYR A 679 -12.99 -26.29 0.80
C TYR A 679 -12.96 -27.72 1.36
N GLU A 680 -12.49 -28.68 0.57
CA GLU A 680 -12.36 -30.08 0.99
C GLU A 680 -11.50 -30.22 2.24
N VAL A 681 -10.28 -29.68 2.22
CA VAL A 681 -9.33 -29.80 3.34
C VAL A 681 -9.83 -29.03 4.57
N ALA A 682 -10.35 -27.82 4.39
CA ALA A 682 -10.91 -27.05 5.51
C ALA A 682 -12.09 -27.78 6.16
N LYS A 683 -12.93 -28.45 5.37
CA LYS A 683 -14.05 -29.25 5.90
C LYS A 683 -13.56 -30.44 6.72
N GLU A 684 -12.51 -31.13 6.28
CA GLU A 684 -11.87 -32.23 7.04
C GLU A 684 -11.32 -31.74 8.39
N LEU A 685 -10.80 -30.51 8.44
CA LEU A 685 -10.25 -29.88 9.64
C LEU A 685 -11.31 -29.18 10.52
N ASN A 686 -12.57 -29.10 10.08
CA ASN A 686 -13.63 -28.31 10.70
C ASN A 686 -13.33 -26.79 10.79
N ILE A 687 -12.63 -26.26 9.78
CA ILE A 687 -12.33 -24.83 9.65
C ILE A 687 -13.39 -24.20 8.72
N PRO A 688 -14.05 -23.11 9.11
CA PRO A 688 -15.06 -22.47 8.29
C PRO A 688 -14.43 -21.83 7.04
N VAL A 689 -15.03 -22.10 5.88
CA VAL A 689 -14.69 -21.44 4.60
C VAL A 689 -15.70 -20.31 4.38
N VAL A 690 -15.21 -19.11 4.09
CA VAL A 690 -16.00 -17.90 3.86
C VAL A 690 -15.69 -17.33 2.49
N MET A 691 -16.73 -16.89 1.78
CA MET A 691 -16.56 -16.18 0.53
C MET A 691 -16.69 -14.68 0.74
N VAL A 692 -15.65 -13.93 0.38
CA VAL A 692 -15.52 -12.49 0.63
C VAL A 692 -15.42 -11.70 -0.67
N SER A 693 -15.80 -10.42 -0.66
CA SER A 693 -15.66 -9.58 -1.86
C SER A 693 -14.26 -9.05 -2.09
N ASN A 694 -13.42 -9.00 -1.04
CA ASN A 694 -12.18 -8.22 -1.05
C ASN A 694 -12.44 -6.79 -1.56
N ALA A 695 -13.47 -6.15 -1.03
CA ALA A 695 -14.06 -4.97 -1.67
C ALA A 695 -13.13 -3.75 -1.61
N HIS A 696 -12.79 -3.17 -2.76
CA HIS A 696 -12.00 -1.93 -2.92
C HIS A 696 -12.85 -0.76 -3.43
N PHE A 697 -14.08 -1.05 -3.86
CA PHE A 697 -15.01 -0.07 -4.39
C PHE A 697 -16.45 -0.56 -4.24
N LEU A 698 -17.42 0.35 -4.39
CA LEU A 698 -18.82 0.07 -4.05
C LEU A 698 -19.57 -0.59 -5.21
N ASP A 699 -19.60 0.07 -6.36
CA ASP A 699 -20.29 -0.38 -7.56
C ASP A 699 -19.28 -0.95 -8.59
N PRO A 700 -19.64 -1.94 -9.42
CA PRO A 700 -18.75 -2.47 -10.46
C PRO A 700 -18.13 -1.40 -11.36
N GLU A 701 -18.87 -0.33 -11.65
CA GLU A 701 -18.43 0.79 -12.48
C GLU A 701 -17.25 1.59 -11.87
N ASP A 702 -17.09 1.58 -10.55
CA ASP A 702 -16.06 2.31 -9.82
C ASP A 702 -14.64 1.75 -10.04
N ILE A 703 -14.52 0.59 -10.70
CA ILE A 703 -13.23 0.06 -11.15
C ILE A 703 -12.46 1.07 -11.99
N LYS A 704 -13.15 1.96 -12.72
CA LYS A 704 -12.52 3.06 -13.47
C LYS A 704 -11.79 4.04 -12.55
N ALA A 705 -12.37 4.35 -11.39
CA ALA A 705 -11.75 5.24 -10.41
C ALA A 705 -10.53 4.58 -9.76
N ARG A 706 -10.63 3.30 -9.40
CA ARG A 706 -9.47 2.51 -8.91
C ARG A 706 -8.35 2.46 -9.95
N LYS A 707 -8.65 2.22 -11.23
CA LYS A 707 -7.65 2.26 -12.31
C LYS A 707 -6.93 3.60 -12.41
N VAL A 708 -7.64 4.72 -12.26
CA VAL A 708 -7.02 6.05 -12.23
C VAL A 708 -6.12 6.21 -11.00
N LEU A 709 -6.52 5.67 -9.85
CA LEU A 709 -5.73 5.68 -8.62
C LEU A 709 -4.44 4.84 -8.74
N LEU A 710 -4.52 3.69 -9.41
CA LEU A 710 -3.39 2.79 -9.65
C LEU A 710 -2.45 3.27 -10.78
N ALA A 711 -2.94 4.06 -11.74
CA ALA A 711 -2.17 4.49 -12.92
C ALA A 711 -0.79 5.15 -12.64
N PRO A 712 -0.56 5.89 -11.54
CA PRO A 712 0.77 6.42 -11.19
C PRO A 712 1.75 5.35 -10.69
N GLN A 713 1.28 4.16 -10.32
CA GLN A 713 2.08 3.07 -9.79
C GLN A 713 2.72 2.26 -10.93
N SER A 714 3.96 1.80 -10.72
CA SER A 714 4.73 1.06 -11.72
C SER A 714 4.36 -0.43 -11.83
N ASN A 715 3.51 -0.93 -10.93
CA ASN A 715 2.93 -2.26 -11.02
C ASN A 715 1.40 -2.12 -11.06
N ILE A 716 0.79 -2.52 -12.18
CA ILE A 716 -0.67 -2.43 -12.44
C ILE A 716 -1.28 -3.84 -12.40
N GLU A 717 -0.50 -4.84 -11.94
CA GLU A 717 -1.02 -6.16 -11.61
C GLU A 717 -2.29 -5.98 -10.78
N ASP A 718 -3.38 -6.59 -11.25
CA ASP A 718 -4.69 -6.57 -10.59
C ASP A 718 -5.60 -5.34 -10.78
N ALA A 719 -5.26 -4.41 -11.67
CA ALA A 719 -6.12 -3.25 -11.96
C ALA A 719 -7.45 -3.59 -12.64
N ASP A 720 -7.57 -4.79 -13.21
CA ASP A 720 -8.78 -5.31 -13.85
C ASP A 720 -9.64 -6.19 -12.91
N ALA A 721 -9.23 -6.40 -11.65
CA ALA A 721 -10.02 -7.23 -10.74
C ALA A 721 -11.30 -6.55 -10.28
N ASN A 722 -12.39 -7.31 -10.33
CA ASN A 722 -13.72 -6.85 -9.93
C ASN A 722 -13.92 -6.90 -8.40
N TYR A 723 -13.18 -6.07 -7.67
CA TYR A 723 -13.30 -5.88 -6.22
C TYR A 723 -14.43 -4.93 -5.80
N TYR A 724 -15.60 -5.04 -6.43
CA TYR A 724 -16.78 -4.33 -5.95
C TYR A 724 -17.44 -5.07 -4.78
N LEU A 725 -18.08 -4.31 -3.90
CA LEU A 725 -18.89 -4.84 -2.82
C LEU A 725 -20.12 -5.58 -3.41
N ARG A 726 -20.17 -6.91 -3.27
CA ARG A 726 -21.27 -7.74 -3.80
C ARG A 726 -22.48 -7.75 -2.87
N THR A 727 -23.68 -7.99 -3.40
CA THR A 727 -24.85 -8.37 -2.60
C THR A 727 -24.79 -9.84 -2.17
N THR A 728 -25.73 -10.30 -1.34
CA THR A 728 -25.86 -11.72 -1.02
C THR A 728 -26.16 -12.57 -2.25
N ASP A 729 -27.12 -12.16 -3.08
CA ASP A 729 -27.52 -12.90 -4.29
C ASP A 729 -26.36 -13.05 -5.30
N GLU A 730 -25.61 -11.97 -5.53
CA GLU A 730 -24.45 -11.98 -6.43
C GLU A 730 -23.34 -12.90 -5.92
N MET A 731 -23.12 -12.92 -4.61
CA MET A 731 -22.11 -13.77 -4.00
C MET A 731 -22.53 -15.25 -4.00
N LEU A 732 -23.82 -15.54 -3.78
CA LEU A 732 -24.35 -16.89 -3.96
C LEU A 732 -24.14 -17.38 -5.40
N GLN A 733 -24.40 -16.53 -6.40
CA GLN A 733 -24.16 -16.88 -7.80
C GLN A 733 -22.68 -17.16 -8.08
N ALA A 734 -21.77 -16.34 -7.54
CA ALA A 734 -20.33 -16.56 -7.67
C ALA A 734 -19.88 -17.86 -6.98
N ALA A 735 -20.45 -18.20 -5.81
CA ALA A 735 -20.17 -19.45 -5.14
C ALA A 735 -20.68 -20.66 -5.93
N ILE A 736 -21.87 -20.56 -6.54
CA ILE A 736 -22.44 -21.61 -7.41
C ILE A 736 -21.55 -21.84 -8.64
N GLU A 737 -20.97 -20.79 -9.22
CA GLU A 737 -20.01 -20.91 -10.33
C GLU A 737 -18.78 -21.76 -9.96
N ILE A 738 -18.31 -21.66 -8.70
CA ILE A 738 -17.17 -22.41 -8.19
C ILE A 738 -17.59 -23.83 -7.79
N PHE A 739 -18.59 -23.99 -6.94
CA PHE A 739 -18.88 -25.29 -6.30
C PHE A 739 -19.92 -26.14 -7.04
N GLU A 740 -20.74 -25.52 -7.90
CA GLU A 740 -21.85 -26.18 -8.57
C GLU A 740 -22.85 -26.82 -7.57
N ASP A 741 -22.90 -26.30 -6.34
CA ASP A 741 -23.72 -26.80 -5.23
C ASP A 741 -24.29 -25.62 -4.41
N GLU A 742 -25.62 -25.51 -4.38
CA GLU A 742 -26.35 -24.45 -3.68
C GLU A 742 -26.18 -24.51 -2.15
N LYS A 743 -25.99 -25.70 -1.57
CA LYS A 743 -25.78 -25.85 -0.12
C LYS A 743 -24.40 -25.36 0.27
N ILE A 744 -23.38 -25.72 -0.51
CA ILE A 744 -22.02 -25.20 -0.30
C ILE A 744 -22.03 -23.69 -0.47
N ALA A 745 -22.70 -23.17 -1.51
CA ALA A 745 -22.85 -21.74 -1.73
C ALA A 745 -23.48 -21.03 -0.51
N LYS A 746 -24.60 -21.53 0.00
CA LYS A 746 -25.22 -20.97 1.21
C LYS A 746 -24.30 -21.05 2.43
N GLU A 747 -23.59 -22.17 2.60
CA GLU A 747 -22.66 -22.38 3.71
C GLU A 747 -21.54 -21.32 3.70
N VAL A 748 -20.85 -21.13 2.57
CA VAL A 748 -19.67 -20.23 2.49
C VAL A 748 -20.04 -18.75 2.38
N VAL A 749 -21.23 -18.41 1.87
CA VAL A 749 -21.67 -17.02 1.67
C VAL A 749 -22.44 -16.48 2.86
N ILE A 750 -23.23 -17.31 3.56
CA ILE A 750 -24.14 -16.84 4.62
C ILE A 750 -23.76 -17.45 5.96
N GLU A 751 -23.74 -18.77 6.06
CA GLU A 751 -23.65 -19.44 7.37
C GLU A 751 -22.28 -19.24 8.03
N ASN A 752 -21.20 -19.49 7.31
CA ASN A 752 -19.85 -19.39 7.84
C ASN A 752 -19.42 -17.95 8.12
N PRO A 753 -19.69 -16.95 7.26
CA PRO A 753 -19.41 -15.55 7.61
C PRO A 753 -20.17 -15.10 8.87
N ARG A 754 -21.42 -15.53 9.06
CA ARG A 754 -22.20 -15.27 10.28
C ARG A 754 -21.62 -15.98 11.51
N LYS A 755 -21.12 -17.21 11.36
CA LYS A 755 -20.40 -17.91 12.44
C LYS A 755 -19.14 -17.15 12.85
N VAL A 756 -18.28 -16.75 11.91
CA VAL A 756 -17.05 -16.00 12.17
C VAL A 756 -17.37 -14.65 12.83
N ALA A 757 -18.32 -13.89 12.28
CA ALA A 757 -18.78 -12.64 12.89
C ALA A 757 -19.37 -12.84 14.30
N GLY A 758 -20.00 -13.98 14.56
CA GLY A 758 -20.54 -14.36 15.88
C GLY A 758 -19.45 -14.59 16.95
N LEU A 759 -18.21 -14.89 16.56
CA LEU A 759 -17.08 -15.06 17.47
C LEU A 759 -16.50 -13.72 17.98
N ILE A 760 -16.91 -12.60 17.38
CA ILE A 760 -16.35 -11.27 17.61
C ILE A 760 -17.23 -10.49 18.61
N GLU A 761 -16.62 -9.86 19.60
CA GLU A 761 -17.32 -9.01 20.58
C GLU A 761 -17.67 -7.63 19.99
N GLU A 762 -18.59 -6.90 20.61
CA GLU A 762 -18.73 -5.46 20.32
C GLU A 762 -17.61 -4.67 20.99
N ILE A 763 -16.75 -4.05 20.19
CA ILE A 763 -15.55 -3.37 20.67
C ILE A 763 -15.71 -1.86 20.51
N LYS A 764 -15.48 -1.12 21.59
CA LYS A 764 -15.32 0.34 21.55
C LYS A 764 -13.84 0.68 21.37
N PRO A 765 -13.39 1.19 20.21
CA PRO A 765 -11.96 1.39 19.94
C PRO A 765 -11.37 2.57 20.72
N LEU A 766 -12.18 3.60 21.00
CA LEU A 766 -11.76 4.79 21.73
C LEU A 766 -12.72 5.06 22.89
N GLU A 767 -12.19 5.16 24.12
CA GLU A 767 -13.02 5.38 25.30
C GLU A 767 -13.64 6.79 25.35
N LYS A 768 -13.10 7.75 24.56
CA LYS A 768 -13.41 9.20 24.57
C LYS A 768 -13.27 9.84 25.96
N GLN A 769 -12.54 9.19 26.87
CA GLN A 769 -12.20 9.74 28.18
C GLN A 769 -10.85 10.43 28.12
N LEU A 770 -10.72 11.57 28.80
CA LEU A 770 -9.44 12.22 29.01
C LEU A 770 -8.68 11.46 30.10
N HIS A 771 -7.44 11.06 29.81
CA HIS A 771 -6.52 10.49 30.80
C HIS A 771 -5.43 11.52 31.13
N PRO A 772 -5.64 12.42 32.11
CA PRO A 772 -4.67 13.45 32.43
C PRO A 772 -3.39 12.83 33.03
N PRO A 773 -2.20 13.37 32.70
CA PRO A 773 -0.94 12.88 33.25
C PRO A 773 -0.83 13.24 34.74
N LYS A 774 -0.08 12.43 35.49
CA LYS A 774 0.18 12.65 36.92
C LYS A 774 1.68 12.73 37.17
N ILE A 775 2.12 13.82 37.79
CA ILE A 775 3.49 14.03 38.28
C ILE A 775 3.37 14.56 39.70
N GLU A 776 4.01 13.88 40.64
CA GLU A 776 4.00 14.26 42.06
C GLU A 776 4.52 15.69 42.25
N GLY A 777 3.82 16.48 43.08
CA GLY A 777 4.20 17.86 43.39
C GLY A 777 3.87 18.90 42.31
N ALA A 778 3.31 18.49 41.15
CA ALA A 778 3.02 19.44 40.07
C ALA A 778 1.91 20.44 40.43
N GLU A 779 0.89 20.00 41.17
CA GLU A 779 -0.25 20.83 41.59
C GLU A 779 0.18 21.87 42.63
N GLU A 780 0.92 21.44 43.66
CA GLU A 780 1.45 22.31 44.70
C GLU A 780 2.42 23.34 44.12
N LYS A 781 3.32 22.90 43.24
CA LYS A 781 4.31 23.78 42.60
C LYS A 781 3.66 24.81 41.68
N LEU A 782 2.64 24.41 40.92
CA LEU A 782 1.87 25.35 40.10
C LEU A 782 1.22 26.43 40.97
N LYS A 783 0.59 26.02 42.08
CA LYS A 783 -0.04 26.94 43.04
C LYS A 783 0.99 27.89 43.65
N GLU A 784 2.11 27.37 44.14
CA GLU A 784 3.20 28.16 44.74
C GLU A 784 3.72 29.21 43.75
N MET A 785 4.06 28.80 42.52
CA MET A 785 4.58 29.70 41.49
C MET A 785 3.59 30.80 41.11
N THR A 786 2.31 30.44 40.98
CA THR A 786 1.24 31.37 40.64
C THR A 786 1.11 32.46 41.70
N TYR A 787 0.96 32.08 42.97
CA TYR A 787 0.82 33.04 44.06
C TYR A 787 2.09 33.86 44.28
N LYS A 788 3.27 33.24 44.20
CA LYS A 788 4.54 33.93 44.29
C LYS A 788 4.63 35.06 43.26
N ARG A 789 4.35 34.76 41.99
CA ARG A 789 4.39 35.79 40.93
C ARG A 789 3.28 36.83 41.08
N ALA A 790 2.09 36.42 41.54
CA ALA A 790 0.99 37.36 41.79
C ALA A 790 1.37 38.39 42.85
N TYR A 791 1.96 37.96 43.98
CA TYR A 791 2.42 38.87 45.03
C TYR A 791 3.53 39.80 44.55
N GLU A 792 4.45 39.31 43.70
CA GLU A 792 5.49 40.14 43.08
C GLU A 792 4.90 41.25 42.20
N LEU A 793 3.82 40.98 41.46
CA LEU A 793 3.22 41.93 40.51
C LEU A 793 2.18 42.85 41.14
N TYR A 794 1.35 42.35 42.05
CA TYR A 794 0.16 43.04 42.56
C TYR A 794 0.18 43.33 44.07
N GLY A 795 1.21 42.86 44.80
CA GLY A 795 1.37 43.09 46.24
C GLY A 795 0.72 42.02 47.12
N ASN A 796 0.95 42.13 48.43
CA ASN A 796 0.37 41.24 49.45
C ASN A 796 -0.21 42.11 50.59
N PRO A 797 -1.54 42.10 50.83
CA PRO A 797 -2.55 41.25 50.18
C PRO A 797 -2.80 41.58 48.70
N LEU A 798 -3.33 40.62 47.95
CA LEU A 798 -3.68 40.80 46.53
C LEU A 798 -4.95 41.66 46.39
N PRO A 799 -5.11 42.38 45.26
CA PRO A 799 -6.40 42.95 44.89
C PRO A 799 -7.45 41.84 44.74
N GLU A 800 -8.66 42.08 45.25
CA GLU A 800 -9.73 41.08 45.31
C GLU A 800 -10.05 40.43 43.94
N ILE A 801 -10.03 41.22 42.86
CA ILE A 801 -10.25 40.72 41.49
C ILE A 801 -9.17 39.72 41.05
N VAL A 802 -7.91 39.94 41.45
CA VAL A 802 -6.76 39.09 41.11
C VAL A 802 -6.84 37.79 41.89
N GLU A 803 -7.07 37.88 43.21
CA GLU A 803 -7.18 36.71 44.09
C GLU A 803 -8.34 35.79 43.66
N LYS A 804 -9.55 36.35 43.49
CA LYS A 804 -10.72 35.59 43.01
C LYS A 804 -10.48 34.93 41.66
N ARG A 805 -9.74 35.59 40.75
CA ARG A 805 -9.42 35.03 39.44
C ARG A 805 -8.44 33.86 39.54
N ILE A 806 -7.37 34.01 40.34
CA ILE A 806 -6.39 32.94 40.59
C ILE A 806 -7.05 31.73 41.22
N GLU A 807 -7.85 31.91 42.27
CA GLU A 807 -8.53 30.80 42.96
C GLU A 807 -9.47 30.04 42.02
N LYS A 808 -10.30 30.77 41.26
CA LYS A 808 -11.21 30.18 40.28
C LYS A 808 -10.46 29.36 39.23
N GLU A 809 -9.38 29.90 38.68
CA GLU A 809 -8.61 29.22 37.64
C GLU A 809 -7.83 28.02 38.18
N LEU A 810 -7.11 28.15 39.30
CA LEU A 810 -6.36 27.04 39.89
C LEU A 810 -7.27 25.87 40.27
N ASN A 811 -8.44 26.15 40.88
CA ASN A 811 -9.41 25.10 41.21
C ASN A 811 -9.88 24.36 39.95
N SER A 812 -10.10 25.07 38.85
CA SER A 812 -10.48 24.45 37.58
C SER A 812 -9.34 23.65 36.94
N ILE A 813 -8.14 24.23 36.86
CA ILE A 813 -6.95 23.61 36.24
C ILE A 813 -6.57 22.33 36.98
N ILE A 814 -6.50 22.38 38.31
CA ILE A 814 -6.16 21.23 39.15
C ILE A 814 -7.32 20.21 39.14
N GLY A 815 -8.56 20.68 39.32
CA GLY A 815 -9.74 19.80 39.37
C GLY A 815 -9.97 18.98 38.10
N HIS A 816 -9.55 19.49 36.94
CA HIS A 816 -9.62 18.78 35.66
C HIS A 816 -8.30 18.10 35.23
N GLY A 817 -7.26 18.09 36.09
CA GLY A 817 -6.00 17.38 35.85
C GLY A 817 -5.04 18.06 34.87
N TYR A 818 -5.16 19.36 34.62
CA TYR A 818 -4.30 20.11 33.69
C TYR A 818 -3.02 20.67 34.33
N ALA A 819 -2.85 20.56 35.65
CA ALA A 819 -1.71 21.15 36.35
C ALA A 819 -0.36 20.69 35.79
N VAL A 820 -0.22 19.40 35.51
CA VAL A 820 0.99 18.82 34.90
C VAL A 820 1.28 19.43 33.53
N LEU A 821 0.25 19.64 32.71
CA LEU A 821 0.40 20.23 31.37
C LEU A 821 0.84 21.71 31.47
N TYR A 822 0.31 22.47 32.43
CA TYR A 822 0.78 23.83 32.71
C TYR A 822 2.25 23.84 33.14
N MET A 823 2.65 22.91 34.00
CA MET A 823 4.04 22.81 34.45
C MET A 823 4.99 22.44 33.31
N ILE A 824 4.60 21.50 32.44
CA ILE A 824 5.39 21.16 31.25
C ILE A 824 5.51 22.36 30.31
N ALA A 825 4.40 23.05 30.03
CA ALA A 825 4.41 24.24 29.18
C ALA A 825 5.32 25.35 29.75
N HIS A 826 5.24 25.61 31.05
CA HIS A 826 6.13 26.56 31.73
C HIS A 826 7.60 26.18 31.54
N LEU A 827 7.95 24.91 31.74
CA LEU A 827 9.34 24.43 31.61
C LEU A 827 9.84 24.55 30.16
N ILE A 828 8.99 24.28 29.17
CA ILE A 828 9.34 24.45 27.75
C ILE A 828 9.63 25.93 27.44
N VAL A 829 8.75 26.85 27.86
CA VAL A 829 8.93 28.28 27.63
C VAL A 829 10.18 28.80 28.33
N LYS A 830 10.36 28.42 29.61
CA LYS A 830 11.54 28.80 30.39
C LYS A 830 12.83 28.30 29.72
N LYS A 831 12.90 27.02 29.33
CA LYS A 831 14.08 26.44 28.70
C LYS A 831 14.38 27.15 27.37
N ALA A 832 13.37 27.41 26.54
CA ALA A 832 13.57 28.12 25.28
C ALA A 832 14.17 29.52 25.52
N GLY A 833 13.69 30.25 26.54
CA GLY A 833 14.24 31.54 26.93
C GLY A 833 15.69 31.46 27.42
N GLU A 834 16.03 30.45 28.24
CA GLU A 834 17.41 30.18 28.68
C GLU A 834 18.35 29.84 27.51
N ASP A 835 17.83 29.17 26.48
CA ASP A 835 18.56 28.85 25.24
C ASP A 835 18.64 30.04 24.26
N GLY A 836 18.02 31.19 24.58
CA GLY A 836 18.03 32.40 23.76
C GLY A 836 16.92 32.49 22.70
N TYR A 837 15.90 31.64 22.78
CA TYR A 837 14.74 31.63 21.89
C TYR A 837 13.51 32.27 22.54
N VAL A 838 13.02 33.36 21.96
CA VAL A 838 11.78 34.01 22.38
C VAL A 838 10.58 33.17 21.93
N VAL A 839 9.61 32.94 22.83
CA VAL A 839 8.40 32.17 22.55
C VAL A 839 7.20 33.10 22.47
N GLY A 840 6.53 33.13 21.31
CA GLY A 840 5.30 33.88 21.10
C GLY A 840 4.08 33.18 21.71
N SER A 841 3.18 33.95 22.34
CA SER A 841 1.91 33.45 22.88
C SER A 841 0.90 33.14 21.76
N ARG A 842 0.10 32.07 21.90
CA ARG A 842 -0.96 31.71 20.93
C ARG A 842 -2.10 30.92 21.56
N GLY A 843 -3.31 31.09 21.01
CA GLY A 843 -4.48 30.28 21.34
C GLY A 843 -5.16 30.69 22.65
N SER A 844 -6.08 29.85 23.11
CA SER A 844 -6.94 30.14 24.27
C SER A 844 -6.19 30.21 25.61
N VAL A 845 -4.94 29.75 25.69
CA VAL A 845 -4.14 29.82 26.93
C VAL A 845 -3.91 31.27 27.39
N GLY A 846 -3.92 32.23 26.45
CA GLY A 846 -3.87 33.67 26.75
C GLY A 846 -5.05 34.18 27.57
N SER A 847 -6.13 33.40 27.69
CA SER A 847 -7.28 33.72 28.54
C SER A 847 -7.09 33.33 30.01
N SER A 848 -5.98 32.67 30.38
CA SER A 848 -5.70 32.24 31.76
C SER A 848 -4.71 33.18 32.46
N LEU A 849 -5.13 33.74 33.59
CA LEU A 849 -4.26 34.53 34.45
C LEU A 849 -3.19 33.65 35.10
N VAL A 850 -3.52 32.40 35.46
CA VAL A 850 -2.54 31.43 35.97
C VAL A 850 -1.43 31.22 34.93
N ALA A 851 -1.78 31.01 33.65
CA ALA A 851 -0.80 30.86 32.58
C ALA A 851 0.12 32.09 32.43
N HIS A 852 -0.44 33.30 32.54
CA HIS A 852 0.34 34.53 32.55
C HIS A 852 1.33 34.59 33.73
N LEU A 853 0.84 34.31 34.94
CA LEU A 853 1.61 34.36 36.17
C LEU A 853 2.72 33.31 36.22
N VAL A 854 2.55 32.15 35.60
CA VAL A 854 3.63 31.17 35.49
C VAL A 854 4.46 31.35 34.21
N GLY A 855 4.27 32.42 33.45
CA GLY A 855 5.10 32.73 32.30
C GLY A 855 4.94 31.76 31.12
N ILE A 856 3.77 31.14 30.97
CA ILE A 856 3.40 30.37 29.76
C ILE A 856 2.97 31.34 28.65
N THR A 857 2.36 32.47 29.02
CA THR A 857 1.89 33.49 28.08
C THR A 857 2.19 34.90 28.58
N GLU A 858 2.44 35.82 27.66
CA GLU A 858 2.62 37.24 27.95
C GLU A 858 1.29 37.98 28.06
N VAL A 859 0.18 37.37 27.60
CA VAL A 859 -1.15 37.96 27.64
C VAL A 859 -1.70 37.93 29.06
N ASN A 860 -1.99 39.12 29.61
CA ASN A 860 -2.70 39.25 30.88
C ASN A 860 -4.21 39.41 30.62
N PRO A 861 -5.06 38.46 31.06
CA PRO A 861 -6.49 38.46 30.72
C PRO A 861 -7.38 39.22 31.71
N LEU A 862 -6.80 39.98 32.64
CA LEU A 862 -7.57 40.88 33.50
C LEU A 862 -8.15 42.05 32.70
N PRO A 863 -9.24 42.70 33.18
CA PRO A 863 -9.70 43.96 32.62
C PRO A 863 -8.58 45.00 32.56
N ALA A 864 -8.71 46.03 31.73
CA ALA A 864 -7.71 47.09 31.64
C ALA A 864 -7.43 47.69 33.02
N HIS A 865 -6.15 47.83 33.37
CA HIS A 865 -5.72 48.30 34.69
C HIS A 865 -4.33 48.92 34.61
N TYR A 866 -4.01 49.78 35.56
CA TYR A 866 -2.64 50.18 35.87
C TYR A 866 -2.10 49.37 37.03
N ARG A 867 -0.81 49.06 36.99
CA ARG A 867 -0.05 48.63 38.16
C ARG A 867 1.23 49.44 38.35
N CYS A 868 1.62 49.65 39.60
CA CYS A 868 2.89 50.28 39.93
C CYS A 868 3.96 49.22 40.17
N PRO A 869 5.06 49.19 39.41
CA PRO A 869 6.14 48.22 39.60
C PRO A 869 6.81 48.35 40.97
N ASP A 870 6.81 49.55 41.57
CA ASP A 870 7.52 49.84 42.83
C ASP A 870 6.64 49.57 44.06
N CYS A 871 5.58 50.35 44.24
CA CYS A 871 4.74 50.29 45.46
C CYS A 871 3.51 49.38 45.34
N LYS A 872 3.35 48.67 44.22
CA LYS A 872 2.26 47.71 43.95
C LYS A 872 0.85 48.31 44.01
N TYR A 873 0.73 49.63 43.83
CA TYR A 873 -0.56 50.29 43.58
C TYR A 873 -1.26 49.68 42.37
N PHE A 874 -2.57 49.45 42.45
CA PHE A 874 -3.40 48.83 41.43
C PHE A 874 -4.66 49.68 41.21
N GLU A 875 -5.04 49.92 39.95
CA GLU A 875 -6.22 50.72 39.57
C GLU A 875 -6.88 50.11 38.33
N LEU A 876 -8.17 49.80 38.42
CA LEU A 876 -8.95 49.10 37.39
C LEU A 876 -9.73 50.10 36.50
N HIS A 877 -9.87 49.79 35.22
CA HIS A 877 -10.59 50.56 34.20
C HIS A 877 -11.41 49.63 33.29
N GLU A 878 -12.59 49.22 33.72
CA GLU A 878 -13.42 48.25 32.97
C GLU A 878 -14.06 48.85 31.70
N GLU A 879 -14.12 50.18 31.62
CA GLU A 879 -14.65 50.92 30.48
C GLU A 879 -13.74 50.89 29.23
N VAL A 880 -12.48 50.45 29.38
CA VAL A 880 -11.49 50.41 28.31
C VAL A 880 -11.26 48.97 27.84
N GLY A 881 -11.20 48.77 26.52
CA GLY A 881 -11.09 47.44 25.92
C GLY A 881 -9.75 46.72 26.20
N SER A 882 -8.65 47.46 26.31
CA SER A 882 -7.32 46.92 26.61
C SER A 882 -6.51 47.87 27.50
N GLY A 883 -5.70 47.31 28.41
CA GLY A 883 -4.76 48.09 29.22
C GLY A 883 -3.75 48.86 28.36
N TYR A 884 -3.42 48.36 27.16
CA TYR A 884 -2.51 49.05 26.23
C TYR A 884 -3.10 50.31 25.60
N ASP A 885 -4.42 50.53 25.70
CA ASP A 885 -5.07 51.75 25.23
C ASP A 885 -5.15 52.85 26.31
N LEU A 886 -4.75 52.54 27.54
CA LEU A 886 -4.70 53.49 28.64
C LEU A 886 -3.54 54.48 28.46
N PRO A 887 -3.74 55.79 28.73
CA PRO A 887 -2.67 56.79 28.59
C PRO A 887 -1.57 56.62 29.66
N ASP A 888 -0.33 57.00 29.33
CA ASP A 888 0.75 56.99 30.32
C ASP A 888 0.38 57.79 31.60
N LYS A 889 0.49 57.16 32.78
CA LYS A 889 0.11 57.75 34.08
C LYS A 889 1.22 57.55 35.14
N ARG A 890 1.28 58.47 36.11
CA ARG A 890 2.21 58.38 37.27
C ARG A 890 1.46 57.84 38.49
N CYS A 891 2.14 57.01 39.28
CA CYS A 891 1.58 56.39 40.47
C CYS A 891 1.20 57.47 41.50
N PRO A 892 -0.04 57.51 41.98
CA PRO A 892 -0.47 58.51 42.96
C PRO A 892 0.13 58.27 44.35
N LYS A 893 0.71 57.09 44.62
CA LYS A 893 1.33 56.76 45.91
C LYS A 893 2.82 57.07 45.98
N CYS A 894 3.58 56.80 44.93
CA CYS A 894 5.06 56.91 44.95
C CYS A 894 5.67 57.70 43.79
N GLY A 895 4.87 58.17 42.83
CA GLY A 895 5.36 58.95 41.69
C GLY A 895 6.07 58.15 40.59
N ALA A 896 6.22 56.82 40.73
CA ALA A 896 6.76 55.96 39.69
C ALA A 896 5.88 55.97 38.42
N LYS A 897 6.44 55.62 37.25
CA LYS A 897 5.63 55.40 36.03
C LYS A 897 4.77 54.15 36.23
N LEU A 898 3.48 54.23 35.89
CA LEU A 898 2.59 53.07 35.91
C LEU A 898 2.80 52.22 34.65
N GLU A 899 2.61 50.92 34.81
CA GLU A 899 2.58 49.89 33.75
C GLU A 899 1.16 49.44 33.46
#